data_AF-Q0UEM9-F1
#
_entry.id   AF-Q0UEM9-F1
#
_cell.length_a   1.000
_cell.length_b   1.000
_cell.length_c   1.000
_cell.angle_alpha   90.00
_cell.angle_beta   90.00
_cell.angle_gamma   90.00
#
_symmetry.space_group_name_H-M   'P 1'
#
loop_
_entity.id
_entity.type
_entity.pdbx_description
1 polymer ?
#
loop_
_entity_poly.entity_id
_entity_poly.type
_entity_poly.pdbx_seq_one_letter_code
_entity_poly.pdbx_strand_id
1 'polypeptide(L)'
;MPLKPVHIAQPPFFYAAGNTPAVCLTQNLPPEKDAALLLLGCGDIRNLLFTVYSGTGISKHSATWTYYSLLTSNTDSRKLDFTCCDLEAEIIARNVLALSLILDDTEGNHVLQLWNIYYHVFIDAESFDLLQTQAEKLLGFATSVETWESSPYGKLLRFCDRMTFDNVIKLWKLSAMKPSDQTKYKEVQDIVKAQWGAAKRIQERNTGQGGFKLDGLRAAAPLLREAIAEASNSYKAFWQSGICFENKKAIMRSPIANPTFACLRSGLTLHYGTNPLWGFHLSLDHARLSADSPLYHVSEKTSRLAVPNELRIVLAQFEAWCASLRSSTSKWTIRYVHCDALACCHVLQHRLSNSRPQASHWYRSGWEHMALELDSADYDEHGTGPTSFDVIDTSNLMDHLGSLNVLSAAAPLLVPGPSSIIRTEMLLPREKDVGASAKTLLSGDLPTMAILLGLKPVQYWANSTATWHVNESMLQSFSSDNNIIQALSRHVVLWRRADLKKVHYDAAELASVIYKAYLEMFSDESWARKFEILSITDDAQKIKQLHSYEVYSRAGLAVILGFIKRVNATDWHPFIDKLVGLILDDRTLNMGPHHFQSLFAHLEIFGLYPLDRHPGYEKHLAAGPFRKWLDMPTVVCVTLVVPHHAVAMFDDLLKGYGTPLCHLQLQSSVARAESIYPDIQLGFGTLTLSGTPYTADYTVAIQNDDKGYKGKSPLIVSAMVSTGSLIDQGDPACRVVFGLKSTPASLAMCGAKLGMMLHLHKSSVGQNDVFVTRYRPNMTGHASMQHAVVSSKVTENDVAVVVQPRLGTVTAKATALRIRCGIKSPIGQNALQNAAKVECKLLNPFTMVLKIGDTFHYKIDLPLPIDATQGRTRVARTSLWIEYEAPVTTPELLAPRPDSMFLVMRDAQSRPVLDHIHYVVPDCLPKLYVGNSNSHAQWMTMCTSIAATMSVTEVAMQEKASSCDITNKPGRLGVKESIYMMIMHIFGLFDKERSYMFGLHGASGEIALVFVDAVRMDVSNQTVFLDAAIIQLHAKTGPDIARSTSSLYGQTVIVLTADKNEVPFWLHLLPTFAERCRTWEHKSFCEYRVEGAHIPLSTQLNEQIMCSCGMGIFPNGYLKHLKPFQALKKHAVRAAIPVIYSSPISPDTGTLPPSFTNTIKPKPTAPPSTSTPAATKPRVENLDAKRASCFQCMGKEGKGGAPLLSCSGCKFARYCSKACQVKNWKEEHKHLCGQLKSGSS
;
A
#
# COMPACT_ATOMS: atom_id res chain seq x y z
N MET A 1 23.27 -0.48 -9.50
CA MET A 1 23.64 -1.14 -8.24
C MET A 1 22.33 -1.59 -7.63
N PRO A 2 22.09 -2.89 -7.48
CA PRO A 2 20.84 -3.38 -6.91
C PRO A 2 20.81 -3.10 -5.40
N LEU A 3 19.64 -2.70 -4.89
CA LEU A 3 19.40 -2.49 -3.44
C LEU A 3 18.67 -3.67 -2.78
N LYS A 4 18.51 -4.75 -3.52
CA LYS A 4 17.93 -6.01 -3.08
C LYS A 4 18.71 -7.18 -3.68
N PRO A 5 18.68 -8.35 -3.05
CA PRO A 5 19.18 -9.58 -3.65
C PRO A 5 18.55 -9.84 -5.02
N VAL A 6 19.33 -10.36 -5.96
CA VAL A 6 18.86 -10.64 -7.33
C VAL A 6 18.61 -12.14 -7.49
N HIS A 7 17.49 -12.48 -8.10
CA HIS A 7 17.13 -13.86 -8.44
C HIS A 7 17.84 -14.32 -9.72
N ILE A 8 18.11 -15.61 -9.86
CA ILE A 8 18.74 -16.20 -11.05
C ILE A 8 17.96 -15.96 -12.32
N ALA A 9 16.64 -15.74 -12.24
CA ALA A 9 15.79 -15.35 -13.36
C ALA A 9 14.81 -14.25 -12.91
N GLN A 10 14.44 -13.36 -13.84
CA GLN A 10 13.44 -12.33 -13.60
C GLN A 10 12.04 -12.97 -13.38
N PRO A 11 11.18 -12.39 -12.53
CA PRO A 11 9.78 -12.79 -12.45
C PRO A 11 9.15 -12.71 -13.85
N PRO A 12 8.50 -13.77 -14.33
CA PRO A 12 8.07 -13.87 -15.73
C PRO A 12 6.77 -13.11 -16.01
N PHE A 13 6.32 -12.23 -15.13
CA PHE A 13 4.92 -11.81 -15.11
C PHE A 13 4.69 -10.41 -15.66
N PHE A 14 3.83 -10.36 -16.68
CA PHE A 14 3.27 -9.16 -17.27
C PHE A 14 1.90 -8.86 -16.61
N TYR A 15 1.80 -7.73 -15.92
CA TYR A 15 0.59 -7.29 -15.22
C TYR A 15 -0.24 -6.35 -16.08
N ALA A 16 -0.80 -6.88 -17.18
CA ALA A 16 -1.50 -6.09 -18.19
C ALA A 16 -2.77 -5.37 -17.67
N ALA A 17 -3.34 -5.83 -16.56
CA ALA A 17 -4.52 -5.26 -15.93
C ALA A 17 -4.32 -5.15 -14.41
N GLY A 18 -4.96 -4.17 -13.79
CA GLY A 18 -4.95 -3.97 -12.35
C GLY A 18 -5.51 -5.16 -11.57
N ASN A 19 -4.82 -5.53 -10.49
CA ASN A 19 -5.20 -6.59 -9.55
C ASN A 19 -5.91 -6.06 -8.29
N THR A 20 -6.15 -4.76 -8.20
CA THR A 20 -6.94 -4.10 -7.16
C THR A 20 -7.94 -3.14 -7.82
N PRO A 21 -9.06 -2.76 -7.17
CA PRO A 21 -9.96 -1.75 -7.73
C PRO A 21 -9.32 -0.36 -7.75
N ALA A 22 -9.77 0.50 -8.67
CA ALA A 22 -9.24 1.85 -8.88
C ALA A 22 -9.24 2.72 -7.60
N VAL A 23 -8.27 3.61 -7.46
CA VAL A 23 -8.20 4.56 -6.33
C VAL A 23 -8.05 5.99 -6.79
N CYS A 24 -8.65 6.92 -6.03
CA CYS A 24 -8.44 8.35 -6.23
C CYS A 24 -7.12 8.74 -5.55
N LEU A 25 -6.08 8.97 -6.35
CA LEU A 25 -4.74 9.26 -5.87
C LEU A 25 -4.65 10.61 -5.13
N THR A 26 -5.56 11.55 -5.45
CA THR A 26 -5.63 12.88 -4.82
C THR A 26 -6.54 12.93 -3.58
N GLN A 27 -7.09 11.80 -3.12
CA GLN A 27 -8.07 11.78 -2.02
C GLN A 27 -7.51 12.30 -0.68
N ASN A 28 -6.18 12.39 -0.52
CA ASN A 28 -5.54 12.94 0.69
C ASN A 28 -5.09 14.41 0.53
N LEU A 29 -5.45 15.05 -0.58
CA LEU A 29 -5.09 16.44 -0.90
C LEU A 29 -6.32 17.35 -0.85
N PRO A 30 -6.20 18.58 -0.29
CA PRO A 30 -7.25 19.59 -0.37
C PRO A 30 -7.78 19.78 -1.81
N PRO A 31 -9.10 19.98 -2.01
CA PRO A 31 -9.76 20.15 -3.32
C PRO A 31 -9.06 21.08 -4.32
N GLU A 32 -8.57 22.22 -3.85
CA GLU A 32 -7.95 23.29 -4.63
C GLU A 32 -6.46 23.09 -4.92
N LYS A 33 -5.84 22.05 -4.35
CA LYS A 33 -4.40 21.84 -4.46
C LYS A 33 -4.04 21.07 -5.73
N ASP A 34 -3.32 21.72 -6.63
CA ASP A 34 -2.59 21.08 -7.74
C ASP A 34 -1.68 19.97 -7.21
N ALA A 35 -1.54 18.89 -7.98
CA ALA A 35 -0.86 17.69 -7.50
C ALA A 35 0.21 17.22 -8.47
N ALA A 36 1.45 17.15 -7.99
CA ALA A 36 2.49 16.30 -8.58
C ALA A 36 2.41 14.90 -7.96
N LEU A 37 2.20 13.87 -8.79
CA LEU A 37 2.02 12.48 -8.37
C LEU A 37 3.12 11.59 -8.94
N LEU A 38 3.77 10.79 -8.08
CA LEU A 38 4.71 9.75 -8.50
C LEU A 38 4.04 8.38 -8.32
N LEU A 39 3.91 7.61 -9.40
CA LEU A 39 3.37 6.25 -9.38
C LEU A 39 4.50 5.27 -9.63
N LEU A 40 4.92 4.56 -8.58
CA LEU A 40 5.93 3.51 -8.65
C LEU A 40 5.24 2.16 -8.86
N GLY A 41 5.48 1.53 -10.01
CA GLY A 41 4.69 0.39 -10.48
C GLY A 41 3.32 0.86 -10.93
N CYS A 42 3.28 1.79 -11.88
CA CYS A 42 2.06 2.50 -12.26
C CYS A 42 0.97 1.56 -12.80
N GLY A 43 1.33 0.45 -13.45
CA GLY A 43 0.38 -0.49 -14.01
C GLY A 43 -0.52 0.13 -15.08
N ASP A 44 -1.76 -0.33 -15.15
CA ASP A 44 -2.74 0.11 -16.13
C ASP A 44 -3.36 1.49 -15.82
N ILE A 45 -4.02 2.08 -16.82
CA ILE A 45 -4.57 3.45 -16.76
C ILE A 45 -5.71 3.67 -15.74
N ARG A 46 -6.21 2.63 -15.05
CA ARG A 46 -7.44 2.72 -14.24
C ARG A 46 -7.36 3.76 -13.11
N ASN A 47 -6.23 3.82 -12.38
CA ASN A 47 -6.06 4.75 -11.26
C ASN A 47 -5.98 6.18 -11.77
N LEU A 48 -5.36 6.38 -12.93
CA LEU A 48 -5.29 7.67 -13.60
C LEU A 48 -6.67 8.14 -14.04
N LEU A 49 -7.39 7.30 -14.80
CA LEU A 49 -8.74 7.58 -15.29
C LEU A 49 -9.70 7.89 -14.13
N PHE A 50 -9.70 7.06 -13.09
CA PHE A 50 -10.56 7.26 -11.94
C PHE A 50 -10.17 8.48 -11.09
N THR A 51 -8.88 8.81 -10.99
CA THR A 51 -8.41 10.03 -10.33
C THR A 51 -8.87 11.28 -11.09
N VAL A 52 -8.79 11.28 -12.43
CA VAL A 52 -9.28 12.41 -13.24
C VAL A 52 -10.80 12.56 -13.09
N TYR A 53 -11.54 11.45 -13.19
CA TYR A 53 -13.00 11.41 -12.97
C TYR A 53 -13.40 11.94 -11.58
N SER A 54 -12.67 11.56 -10.54
CA SER A 54 -12.99 11.92 -9.15
C SER A 54 -12.46 13.29 -8.75
N GLY A 55 -11.36 13.76 -9.36
CA GLY A 55 -10.53 14.85 -8.85
C GLY A 55 -10.53 16.15 -9.67
N THR A 56 -10.86 16.11 -10.96
CA THR A 56 -10.89 17.32 -11.82
C THR A 56 -12.27 17.99 -11.90
N GLY A 57 -13.24 17.49 -11.12
CA GLY A 57 -14.63 17.88 -11.22
C GLY A 57 -15.28 17.31 -12.47
N ILE A 58 -16.55 16.92 -12.37
CA ILE A 58 -17.35 16.63 -13.56
C ILE A 58 -17.41 17.93 -14.36
N SER A 59 -16.71 17.95 -15.50
CA SER A 59 -16.96 18.94 -16.53
C SER A 59 -18.44 18.87 -16.92
N LYS A 60 -18.97 20.01 -17.37
CA LYS A 60 -20.39 20.31 -17.61
C LYS A 60 -21.10 19.45 -18.68
N HIS A 61 -20.63 18.24 -18.99
CA HIS A 61 -20.94 17.51 -20.22
C HIS A 61 -21.66 16.15 -20.08
N SER A 62 -22.22 15.77 -18.92
CA SER A 62 -23.26 14.74 -18.96
C SER A 62 -24.50 15.31 -19.66
N ALA A 63 -24.76 14.86 -20.89
CA ALA A 63 -25.75 15.38 -21.83
C ALA A 63 -27.22 15.33 -21.37
N THR A 64 -27.49 14.98 -20.12
CA THR A 64 -28.82 15.03 -19.48
C THR A 64 -28.97 16.15 -18.45
N TRP A 65 -27.96 17.00 -18.24
CA TRP A 65 -28.06 18.17 -17.35
C TRP A 65 -27.96 19.49 -18.11
N THR A 66 -29.02 19.84 -18.82
CA THR A 66 -29.11 21.11 -19.55
C THR A 66 -29.44 22.28 -18.61
N TYR A 67 -28.68 23.36 -18.79
CA TYR A 67 -29.08 24.77 -18.65
C TYR A 67 -28.81 25.58 -17.36
N TYR A 68 -28.40 25.01 -16.21
CA TYR A 68 -28.23 25.82 -14.97
C TYR A 68 -26.90 25.70 -14.20
N SER A 69 -25.82 25.18 -14.81
CA SER A 69 -24.50 25.07 -14.14
C SER A 69 -23.68 26.38 -14.08
N LEU A 70 -24.23 27.52 -14.52
CA LEU A 70 -23.51 28.80 -14.61
C LEU A 70 -23.41 29.56 -13.27
N LEU A 71 -24.04 29.09 -12.19
CA LEU A 71 -24.19 29.87 -10.94
C LEU A 71 -23.54 29.26 -9.69
N THR A 72 -22.90 28.09 -9.75
CA THR A 72 -22.16 27.52 -8.61
C THR A 72 -20.66 27.58 -8.87
N SER A 73 -20.04 28.66 -8.36
CA SER A 73 -18.63 28.88 -8.02
C SER A 73 -17.53 28.10 -8.79
N ASN A 74 -16.90 28.79 -9.75
CA ASN A 74 -15.47 29.15 -9.83
C ASN A 74 -14.35 28.33 -9.13
N THR A 75 -14.52 27.07 -8.74
CA THR A 75 -13.37 26.25 -8.36
C THR A 75 -12.67 25.82 -9.64
N ASP A 76 -11.62 26.55 -10.00
CA ASP A 76 -10.69 26.14 -11.04
C ASP A 76 -10.20 24.73 -10.70
N SER A 77 -10.54 23.74 -11.53
CA SER A 77 -10.18 22.35 -11.22
C SER A 77 -8.67 22.22 -11.10
N ARG A 78 -8.20 21.48 -10.08
CA ARG A 78 -6.77 21.22 -9.83
C ARG A 78 -6.07 20.65 -11.07
N LYS A 79 -4.80 21.00 -11.25
CA LYS A 79 -3.91 20.38 -12.23
C LYS A 79 -3.27 19.11 -11.66
N LEU A 80 -3.10 18.10 -12.50
CA LEU A 80 -2.53 16.81 -12.16
C LEU A 80 -1.30 16.52 -13.04
N ASP A 81 -0.12 16.38 -12.46
CA ASP A 81 1.09 15.96 -13.18
C ASP A 81 1.53 14.58 -12.67
N PHE A 82 1.35 13.55 -13.49
CA PHE A 82 1.69 12.17 -13.16
C PHE A 82 3.08 11.83 -13.71
N THR A 83 3.97 11.37 -12.85
CA THR A 83 5.20 10.67 -13.24
C THR A 83 5.03 9.19 -12.94
N CYS A 84 4.99 8.38 -14.01
CA CYS A 84 4.66 6.97 -14.01
C CYS A 84 5.92 6.14 -14.28
N CYS A 85 6.34 5.37 -13.27
CA CYS A 85 7.45 4.45 -13.36
C CYS A 85 6.92 3.02 -13.44
N ASP A 86 7.35 2.26 -14.45
CA ASP A 86 7.07 0.83 -14.53
C ASP A 86 8.30 0.04 -14.98
N LEU A 87 8.41 -1.22 -14.54
CA LEU A 87 9.53 -2.08 -14.90
C LEU A 87 9.38 -2.65 -16.31
N GLU A 88 8.16 -2.69 -16.86
CA GLU A 88 7.88 -3.29 -18.17
C GLU A 88 7.46 -2.20 -19.18
N ALA A 89 8.20 -2.09 -20.29
CA ALA A 89 7.89 -1.12 -21.35
C ALA A 89 6.53 -1.40 -22.04
N GLU A 90 6.07 -2.64 -22.00
CA GLU A 90 4.76 -3.11 -22.49
C GLU A 90 3.60 -2.37 -21.84
N ILE A 91 3.70 -2.09 -20.53
CA ILE A 91 2.69 -1.33 -19.79
C ILE A 91 2.62 0.10 -20.31
N ILE A 92 3.78 0.74 -20.46
CA ILE A 92 3.88 2.13 -20.91
C ILE A 92 3.37 2.28 -22.34
N ALA A 93 3.79 1.39 -23.25
CA ALA A 93 3.36 1.43 -24.65
C ALA A 93 1.84 1.27 -24.80
N ARG A 94 1.24 0.37 -24.02
CA ARG A 94 -0.21 0.17 -23.95
C ARG A 94 -0.94 1.37 -23.38
N ASN A 95 -0.42 1.95 -22.29
CA ASN A 95 -1.02 3.11 -21.66
C ASN A 95 -1.06 4.31 -22.61
N VAL A 96 0.06 4.66 -23.24
CA VAL A 96 0.14 5.79 -24.17
C VAL A 96 -0.75 5.55 -25.39
N LEU A 97 -0.79 4.32 -25.92
CA LEU A 97 -1.68 3.96 -27.03
C LEU A 97 -3.16 4.13 -26.65
N ALA A 98 -3.59 3.58 -25.52
CA ALA A 98 -4.96 3.71 -25.03
C ALA A 98 -5.35 5.17 -24.75
N LEU A 99 -4.47 5.94 -24.10
CA LEU A 99 -4.72 7.36 -23.83
C LEU A 99 -4.82 8.17 -25.13
N SER A 100 -4.01 7.87 -26.14
CA SER A 100 -4.12 8.52 -27.45
C SER A 100 -5.42 8.19 -28.17
N LEU A 101 -5.91 6.94 -28.08
CA LEU A 101 -7.23 6.54 -28.59
C LEU A 101 -8.35 7.29 -27.87
N ILE A 102 -8.27 7.43 -26.54
CA ILE A 102 -9.25 8.20 -25.76
C ILE A 102 -9.27 9.65 -26.21
N LEU A 103 -8.11 10.27 -26.47
CA LEU A 103 -8.01 11.66 -26.94
C LEU A 103 -8.61 11.86 -28.34
N ASP A 104 -8.39 10.90 -29.25
CA ASP A 104 -8.91 10.98 -30.62
C ASP A 104 -10.40 10.61 -30.72
N ASP A 105 -10.92 9.78 -29.81
CA ASP A 105 -12.34 9.40 -29.73
C ASP A 105 -13.20 10.51 -29.11
N THR A 106 -13.22 11.67 -29.77
CA THR A 106 -13.89 12.91 -29.30
C THR A 106 -15.37 12.71 -28.99
N GLU A 107 -16.05 11.83 -29.73
CA GLU A 107 -17.47 11.51 -29.54
C GLU A 107 -17.72 10.31 -28.61
N GLY A 108 -16.68 9.60 -28.16
CA GLY A 108 -16.83 8.39 -27.34
C GLY A 108 -17.46 7.21 -28.09
N ASN A 109 -17.29 7.14 -29.42
CA ASN A 109 -17.92 6.13 -30.26
C ASN A 109 -17.18 4.79 -30.24
N HIS A 110 -15.90 4.78 -29.85
CA HIS A 110 -15.00 3.62 -29.96
C HIS A 110 -14.66 2.98 -28.61
N VAL A 111 -15.44 3.24 -27.55
CA VAL A 111 -15.15 2.75 -26.19
C VAL A 111 -15.05 1.22 -26.11
N LEU A 112 -15.87 0.48 -26.88
CA LEU A 112 -15.81 -0.99 -26.90
C LEU A 112 -14.57 -1.52 -27.62
N GLN A 113 -14.21 -0.90 -28.74
CA GLN A 113 -13.00 -1.23 -29.49
C GLN A 113 -11.77 -0.92 -28.64
N LEU A 114 -11.75 0.22 -27.95
CA LEU A 114 -10.73 0.57 -26.97
C LEU A 114 -10.63 -0.47 -25.84
N TRP A 115 -11.76 -0.89 -25.28
CA TRP A 115 -11.78 -1.97 -24.27
C TRP A 115 -11.16 -3.26 -24.81
N ASN A 116 -11.55 -3.68 -26.02
CA ASN A 116 -11.04 -4.88 -26.67
C ASN A 116 -9.52 -4.78 -26.89
N ILE A 117 -9.05 -3.68 -27.46
CA ILE A 117 -7.62 -3.40 -27.70
C ILE A 117 -6.83 -3.46 -26.39
N TYR A 118 -7.38 -2.90 -25.32
CA TYR A 118 -6.64 -2.77 -24.09
C TYR A 118 -6.66 -4.05 -23.24
N TYR A 119 -7.80 -4.74 -23.12
CA TYR A 119 -7.98 -5.82 -22.14
C TYR A 119 -8.10 -7.23 -22.72
N HIS A 120 -8.32 -7.40 -24.02
CA HIS A 120 -8.48 -8.72 -24.64
C HIS A 120 -7.22 -9.21 -25.34
N VAL A 121 -6.86 -10.47 -25.10
CA VAL A 121 -5.71 -11.16 -25.75
C VAL A 121 -6.02 -11.46 -27.21
N PHE A 122 -7.29 -11.65 -27.55
CA PHE A 122 -7.77 -11.80 -28.92
C PHE A 122 -8.86 -10.78 -29.22
N ILE A 123 -8.82 -10.19 -30.40
CA ILE A 123 -9.69 -9.07 -30.80
C ILE A 123 -10.34 -9.33 -32.16
N ASP A 124 -11.45 -8.63 -32.40
CA ASP A 124 -12.13 -8.61 -33.70
C ASP A 124 -11.41 -7.72 -34.71
N ALA A 125 -11.81 -7.85 -35.98
CA ALA A 125 -11.17 -7.14 -37.10
C ALA A 125 -11.32 -5.61 -37.01
N GLU A 126 -12.43 -5.10 -36.45
CA GLU A 126 -12.69 -3.66 -36.32
C GLU A 126 -11.78 -3.05 -35.25
N SER A 127 -11.68 -3.71 -34.10
CA SER A 127 -10.76 -3.33 -33.02
C SER A 127 -9.30 -3.41 -33.48
N PHE A 128 -8.95 -4.40 -34.31
CA PHE A 128 -7.60 -4.53 -34.87
C PHE A 128 -7.27 -3.42 -35.87
N ASP A 129 -8.19 -3.06 -36.76
CA ASP A 129 -8.01 -1.95 -37.72
C ASP A 129 -7.81 -0.61 -37.00
N LEU A 130 -8.59 -0.36 -35.94
CA LEU A 130 -8.43 0.82 -35.09
C LEU A 130 -7.05 0.85 -34.39
N LEU A 131 -6.62 -0.29 -33.83
CA LEU A 131 -5.29 -0.43 -33.21
C LEU A 131 -4.17 -0.10 -34.20
N GLN A 132 -4.22 -0.67 -35.40
CA GLN A 132 -3.21 -0.45 -36.43
C GLN A 132 -3.15 1.00 -36.86
N THR A 133 -4.31 1.58 -37.18
CA THR A 133 -4.42 2.99 -37.59
C THR A 133 -3.83 3.90 -36.52
N GLN A 134 -4.13 3.65 -35.25
CA GLN A 134 -3.56 4.44 -34.17
C GLN A 134 -2.06 4.21 -34.02
N ALA A 135 -1.59 2.97 -34.06
CA ALA A 135 -0.17 2.66 -33.92
C ALA A 135 0.66 3.31 -35.05
N GLU A 136 0.16 3.29 -36.29
CA GLU A 136 0.77 3.98 -37.43
C GLU A 136 0.81 5.49 -37.24
N LYS A 137 -0.28 6.10 -36.75
CA LYS A 137 -0.35 7.52 -36.43
C LYS A 137 0.68 7.92 -35.37
N LEU A 138 0.80 7.13 -34.29
CA LEU A 138 1.79 7.36 -33.24
C LEU A 138 3.22 7.23 -33.78
N LEU A 139 3.50 6.22 -34.60
CA LEU A 139 4.80 6.06 -35.24
C LEU A 139 5.16 7.23 -36.17
N GLY A 140 4.16 7.86 -36.80
CA GLY A 140 4.33 9.08 -37.59
C GLY A 140 4.90 10.27 -36.79
N PHE A 141 4.73 10.27 -35.46
CA PHE A 141 5.31 11.27 -34.56
C PHE A 141 6.55 10.77 -33.81
N ALA A 142 7.01 9.55 -34.08
CA ALA A 142 7.98 8.85 -33.24
C ALA A 142 9.42 8.81 -33.81
N THR A 143 9.83 9.84 -34.55
CA THR A 143 11.20 9.94 -35.10
C THR A 143 12.24 10.34 -34.05
N SER A 144 11.85 11.19 -33.10
CA SER A 144 12.67 11.61 -31.97
C SER A 144 11.78 12.07 -30.81
N VAL A 145 12.33 12.19 -29.60
CA VAL A 145 11.57 12.67 -28.44
C VAL A 145 11.04 14.09 -28.69
N GLU A 146 11.84 14.95 -29.32
CA GLU A 146 11.48 16.35 -29.63
C GLU A 146 10.34 16.43 -30.66
N THR A 147 10.33 15.51 -31.64
CA THR A 147 9.24 15.41 -32.63
C THR A 147 7.96 14.97 -31.94
N TRP A 148 8.05 14.01 -31.02
CA TRP A 148 6.92 13.57 -30.20
C TRP A 148 6.38 14.71 -29.33
N GLU A 149 7.25 15.47 -28.67
CA GLU A 149 6.87 16.61 -27.83
C GLU A 149 6.13 17.70 -28.61
N SER A 150 6.46 17.87 -29.88
CA SER A 150 5.81 18.81 -30.80
C SER A 150 4.49 18.28 -31.39
N SER A 151 4.16 17.01 -31.16
CA SER A 151 2.93 16.38 -31.66
C SER A 151 1.69 16.83 -30.89
N PRO A 152 0.47 16.52 -31.38
CA PRO A 152 -0.77 16.77 -30.65
C PRO A 152 -0.83 16.10 -29.28
N TYR A 153 -0.08 15.00 -29.07
CA TYR A 153 -0.06 14.25 -27.80
C TYR A 153 1.05 14.72 -26.85
N GLY A 154 2.15 15.28 -27.38
CA GLY A 154 3.38 15.55 -26.64
C GLY A 154 3.27 16.54 -25.47
N LYS A 155 2.20 17.34 -25.41
CA LYS A 155 1.89 18.21 -24.27
C LYS A 155 1.30 17.44 -23.07
N LEU A 156 0.63 16.33 -23.34
CA LEU A 156 -0.13 15.55 -22.36
C LEU A 156 0.56 14.24 -22.00
N LEU A 157 1.19 13.58 -22.98
CA LEU A 157 1.85 12.28 -22.84
C LEU A 157 3.34 12.46 -23.15
N ARG A 158 4.20 12.28 -22.15
CA ARG A 158 5.63 12.61 -22.21
C ARG A 158 6.49 11.43 -21.78
N PHE A 159 7.74 11.43 -22.20
CA PHE A 159 8.73 10.41 -21.86
C PHE A 159 9.86 11.06 -21.10
N CYS A 160 10.21 10.50 -19.93
CA CYS A 160 11.24 11.09 -19.09
C CYS A 160 12.65 10.89 -19.67
N ASP A 161 12.82 9.89 -20.55
CA ASP A 161 14.09 9.58 -21.18
C ASP A 161 13.93 8.92 -22.56
N ARG A 162 14.99 9.01 -23.36
CA ARG A 162 15.05 8.49 -24.74
C ARG A 162 14.94 6.97 -24.84
N MET A 163 15.53 6.22 -23.91
CA MET A 163 15.50 4.75 -23.95
C MET A 163 14.09 4.21 -23.68
N THR A 164 13.32 4.86 -22.83
CA THR A 164 11.90 4.54 -22.61
C THR A 164 11.12 4.74 -23.90
N PHE A 165 11.32 5.87 -24.57
CA PHE A 165 10.70 6.16 -25.87
C PHE A 165 11.05 5.12 -26.94
N ASP A 166 12.33 4.78 -27.08
CA ASP A 166 12.80 3.79 -28.06
C ASP A 166 12.19 2.41 -27.84
N ASN A 167 12.03 1.97 -26.57
CA ASN A 167 11.40 0.69 -26.26
C ASN A 167 9.89 0.69 -26.56
N VAL A 168 9.20 1.80 -26.30
CA VAL A 168 7.79 1.96 -26.66
C VAL A 168 7.57 1.92 -28.17
N ILE A 169 8.46 2.54 -28.95
CA ILE A 169 8.42 2.50 -30.41
C ILE A 169 8.53 1.07 -30.93
N LYS A 170 9.41 0.23 -30.35
CA LYS A 170 9.54 -1.19 -30.75
C LYS A 170 8.19 -1.91 -30.65
N LEU A 171 7.43 -1.66 -29.59
CA LEU A 171 6.11 -2.27 -29.36
C LEU A 171 5.02 -1.72 -30.27
N TRP A 172 5.01 -0.42 -30.55
CA TRP A 172 4.08 0.17 -31.52
C TRP A 172 4.34 -0.33 -32.95
N LYS A 173 5.60 -0.57 -33.32
CA LYS A 173 5.94 -1.22 -34.60
C LYS A 173 5.31 -2.60 -34.73
N LEU A 174 5.27 -3.40 -33.65
CA LEU A 174 4.56 -4.69 -33.67
C LEU A 174 3.05 -4.50 -33.82
N SER A 175 2.49 -3.47 -33.20
CA SER A 175 1.05 -3.15 -33.24
C SER A 175 0.58 -2.58 -34.58
N ALA A 176 1.49 -1.97 -35.35
CA ALA A 176 1.21 -1.45 -36.68
C ALA A 176 1.29 -2.50 -37.80
N MET A 177 1.79 -3.72 -37.53
CA MET A 177 1.96 -4.76 -38.56
C MET A 177 0.64 -5.19 -39.18
N LYS A 178 0.56 -5.18 -40.52
CA LYS A 178 -0.63 -5.50 -41.32
C LYS A 178 -0.60 -6.91 -41.91
N PRO A 179 -1.77 -7.52 -42.20
CA PRO A 179 -1.81 -8.77 -42.96
C PRO A 179 -1.05 -8.72 -44.29
N SER A 180 -0.96 -7.53 -44.91
CA SER A 180 -0.15 -7.28 -46.11
C SER A 180 1.36 -7.44 -45.90
N ASP A 181 1.86 -7.36 -44.66
CA ASP A 181 3.27 -7.59 -44.29
C ASP A 181 3.63 -9.09 -44.20
N GLN A 182 2.69 -9.97 -44.56
CA GLN A 182 2.84 -11.41 -44.73
C GLN A 182 3.56 -12.10 -43.56
N THR A 183 4.85 -12.42 -43.73
CA THR A 183 5.66 -13.18 -42.77
C THR A 183 5.76 -12.48 -41.42
N LYS A 184 6.00 -11.17 -41.39
CA LYS A 184 6.18 -10.43 -40.12
C LYS A 184 4.89 -10.38 -39.30
N TYR A 185 3.76 -10.18 -39.97
CA TYR A 185 2.45 -10.24 -39.31
C TYR A 185 2.18 -11.62 -38.73
N LYS A 186 2.48 -12.69 -39.48
CA LYS A 186 2.35 -14.06 -38.99
C LYS A 186 3.23 -14.32 -37.77
N GLU A 187 4.48 -13.84 -37.77
CA GLU A 187 5.37 -13.95 -36.62
C GLU A 187 4.79 -13.29 -35.37
N VAL A 188 4.24 -12.08 -35.47
CA VAL A 188 3.58 -11.40 -34.32
C VAL A 188 2.39 -12.19 -33.80
N GLN A 189 1.54 -12.71 -34.70
CA GLN A 189 0.41 -13.55 -34.33
C GLN A 189 0.85 -14.83 -33.59
N ASP A 190 1.92 -15.47 -34.07
CA ASP A 190 2.45 -16.70 -33.48
C ASP A 190 3.11 -16.44 -32.12
N ILE A 191 3.81 -15.30 -31.95
CA ILE A 191 4.40 -14.87 -30.67
C ILE A 191 3.32 -14.73 -29.60
N VAL A 192 2.26 -13.95 -29.87
CA VAL A 192 1.20 -13.70 -28.88
C VAL A 192 0.47 -15.00 -28.52
N LYS A 193 0.19 -15.87 -29.51
CA LYS A 193 -0.40 -17.19 -29.26
C LYS A 193 0.50 -18.09 -28.43
N ALA A 194 1.80 -18.08 -28.66
CA ALA A 194 2.77 -18.85 -27.87
C ALA A 194 2.85 -18.34 -26.42
N GLN A 195 2.87 -17.02 -26.23
CA GLN A 195 2.85 -16.39 -24.90
C GLN A 195 1.56 -16.71 -24.15
N TRP A 196 0.40 -16.61 -24.81
CA TRP A 196 -0.88 -17.03 -24.24
C TRP A 196 -0.90 -18.51 -23.85
N GLY A 197 -0.36 -19.39 -24.71
CA GLY A 197 -0.20 -20.80 -24.39
C GLY A 197 0.69 -21.05 -23.17
N ALA A 198 1.77 -20.28 -23.01
CA ALA A 198 2.63 -20.34 -21.82
C ALA A 198 1.91 -19.83 -20.57
N ALA A 199 1.18 -18.71 -20.67
CA ALA A 199 0.36 -18.16 -19.59
C ALA A 199 -0.68 -19.18 -19.10
N LYS A 200 -1.39 -19.86 -20.02
CA LYS A 200 -2.35 -20.92 -19.70
C LYS A 200 -1.73 -22.07 -18.92
N ARG A 201 -0.55 -22.56 -19.35
CA ARG A 201 0.16 -23.64 -18.61
C ARG A 201 0.54 -23.23 -17.20
N ILE A 202 1.00 -21.98 -17.02
CA ILE A 202 1.32 -21.45 -15.69
C ILE A 202 0.06 -21.31 -14.86
N GLN A 203 -1.03 -20.83 -15.46
CA GLN A 203 -2.32 -20.69 -14.80
C GLN A 203 -2.85 -22.03 -14.31
N GLU A 204 -2.91 -23.05 -15.18
CA GLU A 204 -3.32 -24.41 -14.82
C GLU A 204 -2.46 -25.02 -13.71
N ARG A 205 -1.15 -24.76 -13.70
CA ARG A 205 -0.26 -25.19 -12.61
C ARG A 205 -0.58 -24.50 -11.28
N ASN A 206 -0.91 -23.21 -11.31
CA ASN A 206 -1.13 -22.41 -10.10
C ASN A 206 -2.55 -22.53 -9.52
N THR A 207 -3.53 -22.94 -10.33
CA THR A 207 -4.93 -23.10 -9.89
C THR A 207 -5.44 -24.53 -9.94
N GLY A 208 -4.74 -25.45 -10.61
CA GLY A 208 -5.29 -26.73 -11.03
C GLY A 208 -6.18 -26.59 -12.28
N GLN A 209 -6.49 -27.74 -12.90
CA GLN A 209 -7.34 -27.79 -14.10
C GLN A 209 -8.76 -27.32 -13.77
N GLY A 210 -9.24 -26.29 -14.46
CA GLY A 210 -10.56 -25.67 -14.19
C GLY A 210 -10.64 -24.86 -12.88
N GLY A 211 -9.50 -24.65 -12.20
CA GLY A 211 -9.40 -23.84 -11.00
C GLY A 211 -9.52 -22.33 -11.28
N PHE A 212 -9.65 -21.55 -10.21
CA PHE A 212 -9.82 -20.09 -10.29
C PHE A 212 -9.13 -19.39 -9.12
N LYS A 213 -8.96 -18.07 -9.23
CA LYS A 213 -8.43 -17.22 -8.17
C LYS A 213 -9.56 -16.40 -7.54
N LEU A 214 -9.52 -16.27 -6.21
CA LEU A 214 -10.49 -15.48 -5.44
C LEU A 214 -10.05 -14.03 -5.25
N ASP A 215 -8.82 -13.67 -5.66
CA ASP A 215 -8.23 -12.35 -5.42
C ASP A 215 -9.06 -11.18 -5.94
N GLY A 216 -9.97 -11.42 -6.89
CA GLY A 216 -10.95 -10.45 -7.37
C GLY A 216 -12.06 -10.06 -6.42
N LEU A 217 -12.29 -10.83 -5.34
CA LEU A 217 -13.33 -10.52 -4.35
C LEU A 217 -13.17 -9.12 -3.74
N ARG A 218 -11.93 -8.63 -3.61
CA ARG A 218 -11.68 -7.26 -3.13
C ARG A 218 -12.27 -6.20 -4.07
N ALA A 219 -12.42 -6.44 -5.36
CA ALA A 219 -13.09 -5.48 -6.26
C ALA A 219 -14.61 -5.37 -5.99
N ALA A 220 -15.22 -6.40 -5.41
CA ALA A 220 -16.63 -6.40 -5.01
C ALA A 220 -16.87 -5.99 -3.55
N ALA A 221 -15.81 -5.76 -2.77
CA ALA A 221 -15.95 -5.35 -1.38
C ALA A 221 -16.71 -4.02 -1.23
N PRO A 222 -17.60 -3.89 -0.22
CA PRO A 222 -17.87 -4.85 0.85
C PRO A 222 -19.00 -5.86 0.55
N LEU A 223 -19.55 -5.90 -0.68
CA LEU A 223 -20.64 -6.80 -1.09
C LEU A 223 -20.09 -8.17 -1.55
N LEU A 224 -19.61 -8.95 -0.59
CA LEU A 224 -18.82 -10.16 -0.86
C LEU A 224 -19.65 -11.42 -1.14
N ARG A 225 -20.82 -11.59 -0.49
CA ARG A 225 -21.56 -12.86 -0.51
C ARG A 225 -22.11 -13.17 -1.90
N GLU A 226 -22.60 -12.13 -2.55
CA GLU A 226 -23.14 -12.17 -3.89
C GLU A 226 -22.00 -12.48 -4.87
N ALA A 227 -20.88 -11.76 -4.77
CA ALA A 227 -19.77 -11.77 -5.74
C ALA A 227 -18.92 -13.05 -5.85
N ILE A 228 -19.02 -14.01 -4.91
CA ILE A 228 -18.14 -15.20 -4.91
C ILE A 228 -18.33 -16.04 -6.18
N ALA A 229 -19.58 -16.22 -6.62
CA ALA A 229 -19.87 -17.02 -7.80
C ALA A 229 -19.43 -16.29 -9.08
N GLU A 230 -19.74 -14.99 -9.22
CA GLU A 230 -19.37 -14.21 -10.40
C GLU A 230 -17.85 -14.07 -10.55
N ALA A 231 -17.12 -13.83 -9.45
CA ALA A 231 -15.66 -13.72 -9.48
C ALA A 231 -14.97 -14.99 -10.04
N SER A 232 -15.52 -16.17 -9.72
CA SER A 232 -15.06 -17.45 -10.29
C SER A 232 -15.37 -17.55 -11.79
N ASN A 233 -16.59 -17.14 -12.18
CA ASN A 233 -17.08 -17.28 -13.55
C ASN A 233 -16.36 -16.34 -14.51
N SER A 234 -16.20 -15.05 -14.16
CA SER A 234 -15.53 -14.06 -15.01
C SER A 234 -14.06 -14.40 -15.21
N TYR A 235 -13.38 -14.90 -14.17
CA TYR A 235 -12.02 -15.39 -14.27
C TYR A 235 -11.92 -16.58 -15.24
N LYS A 236 -12.80 -17.59 -15.10
CA LYS A 236 -12.81 -18.75 -16.00
C LYS A 236 -13.11 -18.35 -17.44
N ALA A 237 -14.07 -17.45 -17.67
CA ALA A 237 -14.43 -16.98 -19.01
C ALA A 237 -13.23 -16.33 -19.73
N PHE A 238 -12.50 -15.46 -19.03
CA PHE A 238 -11.29 -14.84 -19.57
C PHE A 238 -10.20 -15.88 -19.88
N TRP A 239 -9.89 -16.78 -18.94
CA TRP A 239 -8.81 -17.77 -19.17
C TRP A 239 -9.17 -18.84 -20.20
N GLN A 240 -10.45 -19.11 -20.45
CA GLN A 240 -10.87 -20.00 -21.53
C GLN A 240 -10.55 -19.41 -22.91
N SER A 241 -10.90 -18.14 -23.13
CA SER A 241 -10.99 -17.53 -24.46
C SER A 241 -9.99 -16.40 -24.74
N GLY A 242 -9.43 -15.78 -23.69
CA GLY A 242 -8.63 -14.55 -23.76
C GLY A 242 -9.46 -13.27 -23.84
N ILE A 243 -10.79 -13.35 -23.72
CA ILE A 243 -11.71 -12.22 -23.78
C ILE A 243 -12.73 -12.25 -22.64
N CYS A 244 -13.31 -11.11 -22.28
CA CYS A 244 -14.32 -11.02 -21.21
C CYS A 244 -15.75 -11.38 -21.67
N PHE A 245 -15.97 -11.64 -22.96
CA PHE A 245 -17.29 -11.97 -23.50
C PHE A 245 -17.56 -13.48 -23.46
N GLU A 246 -18.69 -13.89 -22.88
CA GLU A 246 -19.11 -15.30 -22.80
C GLU A 246 -19.82 -15.82 -24.06
N ASN A 247 -20.20 -14.92 -24.98
CA ASN A 247 -20.95 -15.27 -26.17
C ASN A 247 -20.04 -15.99 -27.20
N LYS A 248 -20.38 -17.24 -27.55
CA LYS A 248 -19.68 -18.03 -28.58
C LYS A 248 -19.49 -17.28 -29.91
N LYS A 249 -20.46 -16.46 -30.34
CA LYS A 249 -20.35 -15.65 -31.55
C LYS A 249 -19.29 -14.55 -31.42
N ALA A 250 -19.16 -13.92 -30.26
CA ALA A 250 -18.12 -12.92 -30.00
C ALA A 250 -16.72 -13.55 -29.99
N ILE A 251 -16.59 -14.74 -29.39
CA ILE A 251 -15.35 -15.53 -29.41
C ILE A 251 -14.95 -15.88 -30.86
N MET A 252 -15.89 -16.42 -31.66
CA MET A 252 -15.62 -16.75 -33.07
C MET A 252 -15.26 -15.52 -33.92
N ARG A 253 -15.76 -14.33 -33.56
CA ARG A 253 -15.48 -13.07 -34.25
C ARG A 253 -14.15 -12.42 -33.84
N SER A 254 -13.48 -12.94 -32.80
CA SER A 254 -12.23 -12.38 -32.28
C SER A 254 -11.04 -13.34 -32.48
N PRO A 255 -10.67 -13.73 -33.72
CA PRO A 255 -9.59 -14.70 -33.94
C PRO A 255 -8.18 -14.09 -33.95
N ILE A 256 -8.08 -12.75 -34.00
CA ILE A 256 -6.82 -12.04 -34.20
C ILE A 256 -6.12 -11.91 -32.85
N ALA A 257 -4.89 -12.41 -32.75
CA ALA A 257 -4.09 -12.24 -31.54
C ALA A 257 -3.68 -10.77 -31.41
N ASN A 258 -3.94 -10.17 -30.27
CA ASN A 258 -3.73 -8.74 -30.06
C ASN A 258 -2.23 -8.43 -29.88
N PRO A 259 -1.60 -7.67 -30.81
CA PRO A 259 -0.18 -7.33 -30.72
C PRO A 259 0.22 -6.57 -29.47
N THR A 260 -0.71 -5.90 -28.77
CA THR A 260 -0.39 -5.18 -27.54
C THR A 260 0.02 -6.10 -26.40
N PHE A 261 -0.23 -7.41 -26.50
CA PHE A 261 0.24 -8.43 -25.55
C PHE A 261 1.59 -9.04 -25.92
N ALA A 262 2.18 -8.65 -27.06
CA ALA A 262 3.52 -9.06 -27.42
C ALA A 262 4.55 -8.40 -26.49
N CYS A 263 5.46 -9.22 -25.95
CA CYS A 263 6.51 -8.75 -25.04
C CYS A 263 7.88 -8.70 -25.75
N LEU A 264 8.66 -7.65 -25.49
CA LEU A 264 10.05 -7.53 -25.95
C LEU A 264 10.96 -8.50 -25.21
N ARG A 265 10.74 -8.66 -23.90
CA ARG A 265 11.54 -9.54 -23.05
C ARG A 265 11.12 -10.99 -23.23
N SER A 266 12.09 -11.84 -23.61
CA SER A 266 11.88 -13.29 -23.67
C SER A 266 11.45 -13.86 -22.31
N GLY A 267 10.44 -14.74 -22.31
CA GLY A 267 9.91 -15.38 -21.10
C GLY A 267 8.92 -14.54 -20.29
N LEU A 268 8.72 -13.26 -20.62
CA LEU A 268 7.62 -12.47 -20.07
C LEU A 268 6.28 -13.01 -20.59
N THR A 269 5.33 -13.23 -19.69
CA THR A 269 4.01 -13.80 -19.98
C THR A 269 2.95 -13.25 -19.05
N LEU A 270 1.69 -13.28 -19.48
CA LEU A 270 0.59 -12.72 -18.71
C LEU A 270 0.48 -13.36 -17.32
N HIS A 271 0.38 -12.53 -16.28
CA HIS A 271 0.25 -13.02 -14.90
C HIS A 271 -0.98 -13.91 -14.74
N TYR A 272 -0.84 -15.08 -14.12
CA TYR A 272 -1.91 -16.09 -13.98
C TYR A 272 -3.14 -15.60 -13.19
N GLY A 273 -2.98 -14.55 -12.39
CA GLY A 273 -4.07 -13.89 -11.66
C GLY A 273 -4.82 -12.81 -12.47
N THR A 274 -4.52 -12.64 -13.77
CA THR A 274 -5.15 -11.59 -14.57
C THR A 274 -6.64 -11.82 -14.75
N ASN A 275 -7.43 -10.78 -14.45
CA ASN A 275 -8.82 -10.62 -14.89
C ASN A 275 -9.07 -9.11 -15.08
N PRO A 276 -9.39 -8.64 -16.29
CA PRO A 276 -9.62 -7.23 -16.57
C PRO A 276 -10.67 -6.53 -15.70
N LEU A 277 -11.66 -7.27 -15.17
CA LEU A 277 -12.75 -6.68 -14.39
C LEU A 277 -12.31 -6.23 -13.00
N TRP A 278 -11.25 -6.85 -12.43
CA TRP A 278 -10.83 -6.62 -11.04
C TRP A 278 -10.19 -5.25 -10.80
N GLY A 279 -9.85 -4.52 -11.87
CA GLY A 279 -9.41 -3.13 -11.82
C GLY A 279 -10.52 -2.12 -11.50
N PHE A 280 -11.79 -2.54 -11.56
CA PHE A 280 -12.96 -1.67 -11.46
C PHE A 280 -13.79 -1.94 -10.20
N HIS A 281 -14.78 -1.09 -9.93
CA HIS A 281 -15.62 -1.22 -8.74
C HIS A 281 -16.80 -2.15 -9.00
N LEU A 282 -16.61 -3.44 -8.72
CA LEU A 282 -17.61 -4.48 -8.95
C LEU A 282 -18.71 -4.51 -7.89
N SER A 283 -18.51 -3.85 -6.76
CA SER A 283 -19.53 -3.70 -5.72
C SER A 283 -20.81 -3.03 -6.23
N LEU A 284 -20.72 -2.27 -7.33
CA LEU A 284 -21.86 -1.63 -8.00
C LEU A 284 -22.78 -2.61 -8.72
N ASP A 285 -22.31 -3.82 -9.05
CA ASP A 285 -23.14 -4.90 -9.63
C ASP A 285 -24.16 -5.44 -8.65
N HIS A 286 -23.80 -5.45 -7.37
CA HIS A 286 -24.61 -6.02 -6.30
C HIS A 286 -25.34 -4.95 -5.49
N ALA A 287 -24.91 -3.68 -5.57
CA ALA A 287 -25.54 -2.58 -4.86
C ALA A 287 -26.76 -2.04 -5.63
N ARG A 288 -27.90 -1.93 -4.96
CA ARG A 288 -29.08 -1.26 -5.54
C ARG A 288 -28.89 0.26 -5.51
N LEU A 289 -28.58 0.83 -6.67
CA LEU A 289 -28.42 2.27 -6.85
C LEU A 289 -29.76 2.99 -7.07
N SER A 290 -29.81 4.25 -6.65
CA SER A 290 -30.92 5.17 -6.95
C SER A 290 -30.91 5.60 -8.42
N ALA A 291 -32.08 5.94 -8.98
CA ALA A 291 -32.20 6.29 -10.40
C ALA A 291 -31.43 7.58 -10.78
N ASP A 292 -31.26 8.49 -9.83
CA ASP A 292 -30.47 9.71 -9.96
C ASP A 292 -28.97 9.51 -9.64
N SER A 293 -28.54 8.28 -9.36
CA SER A 293 -27.14 7.98 -9.05
C SER A 293 -26.23 8.18 -10.27
N PRO A 294 -25.02 8.75 -10.10
CA PRO A 294 -23.94 8.58 -11.06
C PRO A 294 -23.74 7.09 -11.36
N LEU A 295 -23.40 6.77 -12.61
CA LEU A 295 -23.18 5.40 -13.10
C LEU A 295 -24.42 4.47 -13.03
N TYR A 296 -25.63 5.01 -12.74
CA TYR A 296 -26.88 4.24 -12.81
C TYR A 296 -27.29 3.93 -14.26
N HIS A 297 -27.26 4.96 -15.10
CA HIS A 297 -27.64 4.83 -16.50
C HIS A 297 -26.47 4.30 -17.31
N VAL A 298 -26.62 3.07 -17.79
CA VAL A 298 -25.77 2.50 -18.84
C VAL A 298 -26.18 3.16 -20.17
N SER A 299 -25.22 3.57 -20.98
CA SER A 299 -25.49 4.13 -22.30
C SER A 299 -26.32 3.16 -23.15
N GLU A 300 -27.17 3.68 -24.05
CA GLU A 300 -28.04 2.82 -24.88
C GLU A 300 -27.23 1.83 -25.73
N LYS A 301 -26.02 2.23 -26.15
CA LYS A 301 -25.06 1.36 -26.83
C LYS A 301 -24.64 0.20 -25.94
N THR A 302 -24.21 0.48 -24.72
CA THR A 302 -23.73 -0.53 -23.76
C THR A 302 -24.87 -1.39 -23.21
N SER A 303 -26.09 -0.86 -23.07
CA SER A 303 -27.26 -1.61 -22.58
C SER A 303 -27.76 -2.66 -23.58
N ARG A 304 -27.58 -2.41 -24.89
CA ARG A 304 -27.94 -3.35 -25.97
C ARG A 304 -26.96 -4.51 -26.14
N LEU A 305 -25.80 -4.47 -25.46
CA LEU A 305 -24.81 -5.55 -25.52
C LEU A 305 -25.28 -6.78 -24.76
N ALA A 306 -25.21 -7.94 -25.43
CA ALA A 306 -25.45 -9.25 -24.85
C ALA A 306 -24.22 -9.73 -24.05
N VAL A 307 -23.96 -9.08 -22.90
CA VAL A 307 -22.84 -9.35 -21.99
C VAL A 307 -23.33 -9.55 -20.55
N PRO A 308 -22.53 -10.22 -19.67
CA PRO A 308 -22.83 -10.31 -18.24
C PRO A 308 -22.97 -8.93 -17.58
N ASN A 309 -23.76 -8.84 -16.51
CA ASN A 309 -24.05 -7.57 -15.83
C ASN A 309 -22.79 -6.90 -15.25
N GLU A 310 -21.89 -7.70 -14.66
CA GLU A 310 -20.59 -7.27 -14.13
C GLU A 310 -19.79 -6.50 -15.20
N LEU A 311 -19.62 -7.09 -16.39
CA LEU A 311 -18.92 -6.45 -17.51
C LEU A 311 -19.66 -5.20 -18.00
N ARG A 312 -20.98 -5.19 -18.02
CA ARG A 312 -21.78 -4.00 -18.40
C ARG A 312 -21.47 -2.81 -17.49
N ILE A 313 -21.36 -3.04 -16.19
CA ILE A 313 -21.06 -2.00 -15.19
C ILE A 313 -19.61 -1.53 -15.30
N VAL A 314 -18.69 -2.43 -15.58
CA VAL A 314 -17.28 -2.08 -15.85
C VAL A 314 -17.17 -1.21 -17.10
N LEU A 315 -17.87 -1.55 -18.18
CA LEU A 315 -17.89 -0.73 -19.40
C LEU A 315 -18.50 0.66 -19.15
N ALA A 316 -19.55 0.76 -18.34
CA ALA A 316 -20.14 2.04 -17.96
C ALA A 316 -19.17 2.92 -17.14
N GLN A 317 -18.42 2.31 -16.20
CA GLN A 317 -17.35 3.01 -15.47
C GLN A 317 -16.25 3.49 -16.43
N PHE A 318 -15.77 2.61 -17.30
CA PHE A 318 -14.72 2.91 -18.26
C PHE A 318 -15.13 4.03 -19.22
N GLU A 319 -16.35 3.99 -19.76
CA GLU A 319 -16.95 5.02 -20.60
C GLU A 319 -16.97 6.39 -19.90
N ALA A 320 -17.48 6.44 -18.66
CA ALA A 320 -17.57 7.66 -17.86
C ALA A 320 -16.19 8.25 -17.54
N TRP A 321 -15.20 7.41 -17.23
CA TRP A 321 -13.86 7.89 -16.89
C TRP A 321 -13.11 8.39 -18.14
N CYS A 322 -13.25 7.71 -19.28
CA CYS A 322 -12.70 8.17 -20.55
C CYS A 322 -13.30 9.53 -20.96
N ALA A 323 -14.61 9.70 -20.78
CA ALA A 323 -15.30 10.96 -21.05
C ALA A 323 -14.76 12.09 -20.15
N SER A 324 -14.55 11.82 -18.86
CA SER A 324 -13.96 12.80 -17.95
C SER A 324 -12.53 13.19 -18.37
N LEU A 325 -11.69 12.23 -18.75
CA LEU A 325 -10.33 12.48 -19.19
C LEU A 325 -10.30 13.43 -20.40
N ARG A 326 -11.11 13.15 -21.43
CA ARG A 326 -11.25 14.00 -22.62
C ARG A 326 -11.67 15.41 -22.28
N SER A 327 -12.59 15.57 -21.33
CA SER A 327 -13.11 16.89 -20.99
C SER A 327 -12.16 17.76 -20.15
N SER A 328 -11.07 17.17 -19.65
CA SER A 328 -10.13 17.81 -18.73
C SER A 328 -8.70 17.87 -19.27
N THR A 329 -8.47 17.80 -20.59
CA THR A 329 -7.12 17.77 -21.20
C THR A 329 -6.20 18.92 -20.78
N SER A 330 -6.72 20.11 -20.47
CA SER A 330 -5.90 21.23 -19.98
C SER A 330 -5.42 21.10 -18.53
N LYS A 331 -5.84 20.04 -17.84
CA LYS A 331 -5.68 19.87 -16.39
C LYS A 331 -4.81 18.67 -16.01
N TRP A 332 -4.29 17.92 -16.99
CA TRP A 332 -3.43 16.78 -16.68
C TRP A 332 -2.24 16.63 -17.64
N THR A 333 -1.14 16.11 -17.11
CA THR A 333 0.06 15.71 -17.85
C THR A 333 0.55 14.38 -17.29
N ILE A 334 1.07 13.50 -18.14
CA ILE A 334 1.53 12.15 -17.79
C ILE A 334 2.90 11.92 -18.40
N ARG A 335 3.86 11.54 -17.57
CA ARG A 335 5.27 11.33 -17.92
C ARG A 335 5.63 9.88 -17.62
N TYR A 336 6.23 9.18 -18.57
CA TYR A 336 6.57 7.77 -18.42
C TYR A 336 8.08 7.51 -18.38
N VAL A 337 8.48 6.59 -17.50
CA VAL A 337 9.86 6.08 -17.39
C VAL A 337 9.83 4.56 -17.19
N HIS A 338 10.56 3.82 -18.02
CA HIS A 338 10.69 2.36 -17.97
C HIS A 338 11.87 1.95 -17.06
N CYS A 339 11.70 1.82 -15.74
CA CYS A 339 12.82 1.45 -14.88
C CYS A 339 12.40 0.83 -13.54
N ASP A 340 13.37 0.30 -12.81
CA ASP A 340 13.19 -0.11 -11.43
C ASP A 340 12.81 1.08 -10.54
N ALA A 341 11.81 0.89 -9.69
CA ALA A 341 11.25 1.94 -8.86
C ALA A 341 12.26 2.57 -7.89
N LEU A 342 13.20 1.78 -7.35
CA LEU A 342 14.22 2.29 -6.42
C LEU A 342 15.27 3.12 -7.19
N ALA A 343 15.68 2.65 -8.38
CA ALA A 343 16.56 3.41 -9.25
C ALA A 343 15.91 4.74 -9.66
N CYS A 344 14.64 4.72 -10.09
CA CYS A 344 13.86 5.92 -10.42
C CYS A 344 13.91 6.96 -9.29
N CYS A 345 13.62 6.51 -8.06
CA CYS A 345 13.63 7.38 -6.90
C CYS A 345 15.00 8.03 -6.66
N HIS A 346 16.09 7.26 -6.70
CA HIS A 346 17.43 7.80 -6.48
C HIS A 346 17.91 8.71 -7.62
N VAL A 347 17.51 8.46 -8.87
CA VAL A 347 17.80 9.37 -9.97
C VAL A 347 17.02 10.68 -9.84
N LEU A 348 15.75 10.64 -9.44
CA LEU A 348 14.95 11.84 -9.15
C LEU A 348 15.54 12.66 -7.98
N GLN A 349 16.00 11.99 -6.92
CA GLN A 349 16.68 12.66 -5.81
C GLN A 349 18.00 13.32 -6.24
N HIS A 350 18.76 12.65 -7.10
CA HIS A 350 19.98 13.21 -7.69
C HIS A 350 19.65 14.48 -8.47
N ARG A 351 18.60 14.46 -9.29
CA ARG A 351 18.13 15.65 -10.03
C ARG A 351 17.63 16.76 -9.11
N LEU A 352 16.91 16.43 -8.04
CA LEU A 352 16.48 17.41 -7.04
C LEU A 352 17.68 18.12 -6.36
N SER A 353 18.81 17.43 -6.24
CA SER A 353 20.01 17.95 -5.56
C SER A 353 20.96 18.74 -6.47
N ASN A 354 20.89 18.53 -7.78
CA ASN A 354 21.84 19.09 -8.74
C ASN A 354 21.11 19.86 -9.83
N SER A 355 21.47 21.14 -9.99
CA SER A 355 20.96 21.99 -11.07
C SER A 355 21.52 21.62 -12.45
N ARG A 356 22.63 20.88 -12.51
CA ARG A 356 23.30 20.48 -13.76
C ARG A 356 23.08 18.99 -14.05
N PRO A 357 22.98 18.60 -15.34
CA PRO A 357 22.90 17.20 -15.75
C PRO A 357 24.23 16.48 -15.50
N GLN A 358 24.39 15.95 -14.29
CA GLN A 358 25.42 15.00 -13.95
C GLN A 358 24.84 13.58 -13.94
N ALA A 359 25.63 12.60 -14.35
CA ALA A 359 25.23 11.20 -14.31
C ALA A 359 25.06 10.74 -12.85
N SER A 360 23.89 10.17 -12.57
CA SER A 360 23.57 9.58 -11.27
C SER A 360 24.26 8.22 -11.06
N HIS A 361 24.72 7.61 -12.15
CA HIS A 361 25.33 6.29 -12.25
C HIS A 361 24.46 5.14 -11.74
N TRP A 362 23.14 5.27 -11.79
CA TRP A 362 22.20 4.18 -11.52
C TRP A 362 21.96 3.36 -12.78
N TYR A 363 21.81 2.04 -12.64
CA TYR A 363 21.29 1.21 -13.73
C TYR A 363 19.77 1.30 -13.74
N ARG A 364 19.17 1.16 -14.92
CA ARG A 364 17.73 1.10 -15.13
C ARG A 364 17.05 -0.04 -14.40
N SER A 365 17.66 -1.22 -14.39
CA SER A 365 17.13 -2.41 -13.73
C SER A 365 18.26 -3.27 -13.15
N GLY A 366 17.91 -4.30 -12.37
CA GLY A 366 18.88 -5.27 -11.83
C GLY A 366 19.39 -6.31 -12.83
N TRP A 367 18.93 -6.25 -14.08
CA TRP A 367 19.10 -7.32 -15.06
C TRP A 367 19.67 -6.89 -16.42
N GLU A 368 20.14 -5.65 -16.50
CA GLU A 368 20.82 -5.12 -17.67
C GLU A 368 21.91 -4.12 -17.25
N HIS A 369 22.91 -3.91 -18.09
CA HIS A 369 24.01 -2.97 -17.78
C HIS A 369 23.77 -1.59 -18.40
N MET A 370 22.53 -1.10 -18.40
CA MET A 370 22.16 0.21 -18.98
C MET A 370 21.94 1.26 -17.91
N ALA A 371 22.55 2.44 -18.09
CA ALA A 371 22.35 3.58 -17.21
C ALA A 371 20.90 4.11 -17.29
N LEU A 372 20.42 4.65 -16.17
CA LEU A 372 19.18 5.42 -16.11
C LEU A 372 19.53 6.91 -16.07
N GLU A 373 19.23 7.60 -17.17
CA GLU A 373 19.44 9.02 -17.33
C GLU A 373 18.11 9.66 -17.73
N LEU A 374 17.63 10.64 -16.96
CA LEU A 374 16.47 11.44 -17.34
C LEU A 374 16.97 12.55 -18.27
N ASP A 375 16.99 12.27 -19.57
CA ASP A 375 17.63 13.08 -20.63
C ASP A 375 16.62 13.81 -21.53
N SER A 376 15.35 13.86 -21.13
CA SER A 376 14.33 14.68 -21.78
C SER A 376 14.38 16.15 -21.36
N ALA A 377 13.82 17.03 -22.20
CA ALA A 377 13.71 18.46 -21.94
C ALA A 377 12.96 18.81 -20.63
N ASP A 378 12.16 17.86 -20.10
CA ASP A 378 11.48 18.01 -18.82
C ASP A 378 12.44 18.06 -17.62
N TYR A 379 13.65 17.51 -17.73
CA TYR A 379 14.63 17.41 -16.64
C TYR A 379 15.95 18.13 -16.94
N ASP A 380 15.94 19.00 -17.95
CA ASP A 380 17.00 19.98 -18.20
C ASP A 380 16.93 21.14 -17.19
N GLU A 381 17.89 22.07 -17.23
CA GLU A 381 18.01 23.19 -16.28
C GLU A 381 16.75 24.08 -16.19
N HIS A 382 15.95 24.13 -17.26
CA HIS A 382 14.70 24.89 -17.34
C HIS A 382 13.45 24.01 -17.55
N GLY A 383 13.59 22.70 -17.32
CA GLY A 383 12.52 21.74 -17.49
C GLY A 383 11.38 21.91 -16.47
N THR A 384 10.21 21.37 -16.81
CA THR A 384 9.00 21.44 -15.95
C THR A 384 8.67 20.11 -15.26
N GLY A 385 9.51 19.09 -15.44
CA GLY A 385 9.33 17.78 -14.83
C GLY A 385 9.44 17.85 -13.30
N PRO A 386 8.48 17.29 -12.55
CA PRO A 386 8.54 17.30 -11.10
C PRO A 386 9.67 16.40 -10.57
N THR A 387 10.42 16.91 -9.59
CA THR A 387 11.42 16.14 -8.81
C THR A 387 11.05 16.05 -7.32
N SER A 388 9.88 16.58 -6.97
CA SER A 388 9.24 16.46 -5.66
C SER A 388 7.74 16.33 -5.87
N PHE A 389 7.09 15.53 -5.03
CA PHE A 389 5.71 15.08 -5.24
C PHE A 389 4.84 15.30 -4.01
N ASP A 390 3.57 15.65 -4.24
CA ASP A 390 2.55 15.76 -3.20
C ASP A 390 2.03 14.38 -2.79
N VAL A 391 1.93 13.47 -3.76
CA VAL A 391 1.49 12.08 -3.55
C VAL A 391 2.50 11.15 -4.20
N ILE A 392 2.94 10.15 -3.44
CA ILE A 392 3.69 9.01 -3.97
C ILE A 392 2.87 7.75 -3.71
N ASP A 393 2.41 7.09 -4.76
CA ASP A 393 1.78 5.78 -4.68
C ASP A 393 2.80 4.72 -5.06
N THR A 394 2.97 3.71 -4.20
CA THR A 394 3.95 2.65 -4.41
C THR A 394 3.32 1.32 -4.84
N SER A 395 2.02 1.33 -5.18
CA SER A 395 1.25 0.12 -5.42
C SER A 395 1.47 -0.89 -4.28
N ASN A 396 1.58 -2.17 -4.62
CA ASN A 396 1.97 -3.27 -3.74
C ASN A 396 3.48 -3.56 -3.74
N LEU A 397 4.33 -2.63 -4.20
CA LEU A 397 5.78 -2.88 -4.35
C LEU A 397 6.47 -3.19 -3.02
N MET A 398 5.91 -2.82 -1.87
CA MET A 398 6.47 -3.20 -0.57
C MET A 398 6.52 -4.72 -0.35
N ASP A 399 5.61 -5.47 -0.98
CA ASP A 399 5.59 -6.93 -0.92
C ASP A 399 6.80 -7.54 -1.67
N HIS A 400 7.35 -6.83 -2.66
CA HIS A 400 8.40 -7.34 -3.57
C HIS A 400 9.76 -6.64 -3.43
N LEU A 401 9.79 -5.39 -2.96
CA LEU A 401 11.00 -4.56 -2.81
C LEU A 401 11.36 -4.35 -1.34
N GLY A 402 10.45 -4.65 -0.40
CA GLY A 402 10.62 -4.36 1.01
C GLY A 402 10.23 -2.91 1.35
N SER A 403 9.50 -2.75 2.44
CA SER A 403 9.01 -1.46 2.96
C SER A 403 10.15 -0.47 3.24
N LEU A 404 11.24 -0.90 3.88
CA LEU A 404 12.37 -0.03 4.22
C LEU A 404 13.07 0.51 2.97
N ASN A 405 13.28 -0.32 1.95
CA ASN A 405 13.88 0.11 0.68
C ASN A 405 12.97 1.12 -0.03
N VAL A 406 11.68 0.82 -0.13
CA VAL A 406 10.69 1.70 -0.78
C VAL A 406 10.60 3.04 -0.05
N LEU A 407 10.46 3.04 1.28
CA LEU A 407 10.27 4.28 2.04
C LEU A 407 11.55 5.13 2.10
N SER A 408 12.74 4.53 2.25
CA SER A 408 14.00 5.29 2.24
C SER A 408 14.29 5.93 0.87
N ALA A 409 13.83 5.31 -0.22
CA ALA A 409 13.90 5.87 -1.57
C ALA A 409 12.79 6.90 -1.86
N ALA A 410 11.56 6.70 -1.39
CA ALA A 410 10.43 7.58 -1.70
C ALA A 410 10.33 8.82 -0.78
N ALA A 411 10.58 8.68 0.53
CA ALA A 411 10.41 9.76 1.52
C ALA A 411 11.11 11.08 1.16
N PRO A 412 12.34 11.08 0.63
CA PRO A 412 13.04 12.31 0.24
C PRO A 412 12.37 13.09 -0.90
N LEU A 413 11.54 12.43 -1.72
CA LEU A 413 10.85 13.04 -2.84
C LEU A 413 9.52 13.70 -2.44
N LEU A 414 9.11 13.63 -1.17
CA LEU A 414 7.91 14.30 -0.71
C LEU A 414 8.11 15.82 -0.60
N VAL A 415 7.19 16.59 -1.18
CA VAL A 415 7.11 18.04 -0.98
C VAL A 415 7.05 18.36 0.52
N PRO A 416 7.84 19.34 1.02
CA PRO A 416 7.73 19.79 2.40
C PRO A 416 6.37 20.46 2.66
N GLY A 417 5.42 19.71 3.23
CA GLY A 417 4.11 20.26 3.59
C GLY A 417 3.22 19.24 4.32
N PRO A 418 2.20 19.70 5.06
CA PRO A 418 1.33 18.83 5.85
C PRO A 418 0.39 17.98 4.98
N SER A 419 0.14 18.38 3.73
CA SER A 419 -0.74 17.64 2.82
C SER A 419 -0.03 16.54 2.03
N SER A 420 1.31 16.46 2.04
CA SER A 420 2.04 15.48 1.23
C SER A 420 2.03 14.09 1.88
N ILE A 421 2.02 13.03 1.07
CA ILE A 421 1.79 11.66 1.57
C ILE A 421 2.42 10.59 0.69
N ILE A 422 2.97 9.54 1.31
CA ILE A 422 3.23 8.26 0.63
C ILE A 422 2.10 7.29 0.98
N ARG A 423 1.59 6.60 -0.03
CA ARG A 423 0.63 5.51 0.09
C ARG A 423 1.31 4.20 -0.29
N THR A 424 1.29 3.23 0.62
CA THR A 424 1.76 1.86 0.37
C THR A 424 0.61 0.88 0.57
N GLU A 425 0.48 -0.12 -0.30
CA GLU A 425 -0.50 -1.21 -0.16
C GLU A 425 0.20 -2.55 0.13
N MET A 426 -0.32 -3.31 1.10
CA MET A 426 0.13 -4.67 1.42
C MET A 426 -0.96 -5.66 1.05
N LEU A 427 -0.67 -6.53 0.07
CA LEU A 427 -1.57 -7.62 -0.36
C LEU A 427 -1.13 -8.96 0.23
N LEU A 428 0.16 -9.09 0.56
CA LEU A 428 0.76 -10.30 1.13
C LEU A 428 1.32 -9.98 2.53
N PRO A 429 0.49 -9.95 3.59
CA PRO A 429 0.98 -9.84 4.97
C PRO A 429 2.05 -10.90 5.17
N ARG A 430 3.20 -10.64 5.81
CA ARG A 430 4.30 -11.62 5.94
C ARG A 430 4.13 -12.58 7.11
N GLU A 431 3.46 -12.11 8.17
CA GLU A 431 3.20 -12.88 9.38
C GLU A 431 1.86 -13.61 9.32
N LYS A 432 1.51 -14.29 10.41
CA LYS A 432 0.23 -15.01 10.58
C LYS A 432 -1.00 -14.11 10.32
N ASP A 433 -0.90 -12.83 10.69
CA ASP A 433 -1.96 -11.84 10.56
C ASP A 433 -1.37 -10.45 10.22
N VAL A 434 -2.27 -9.51 9.93
CA VAL A 434 -1.93 -8.14 9.50
C VAL A 434 -1.27 -7.35 10.63
N GLY A 435 -1.75 -7.50 11.87
CA GLY A 435 -1.21 -6.80 13.03
C GLY A 435 0.21 -7.25 13.36
N ALA A 436 0.48 -8.55 13.26
CA ALA A 436 1.82 -9.12 13.36
C ALA A 436 2.72 -8.62 12.23
N SER A 437 2.21 -8.58 10.98
CA SER A 437 2.96 -8.05 9.83
C SER A 437 3.26 -6.56 9.97
N ALA A 438 2.35 -5.78 10.57
CA ALA A 438 2.55 -4.36 10.87
C ALA A 438 3.67 -4.15 11.91
N LYS A 439 3.81 -5.06 12.88
CA LYS A 439 4.87 -5.01 13.92
C LYS A 439 6.27 -5.27 13.35
N THR A 440 6.39 -6.13 12.33
CA THR A 440 7.67 -6.42 11.68
C THR A 440 7.89 -5.60 10.40
N LEU A 441 6.93 -4.72 10.06
CA LEU A 441 6.88 -4.02 8.79
C LEU A 441 8.17 -3.26 8.47
N LEU A 442 8.76 -2.57 9.45
CA LEU A 442 9.99 -1.80 9.27
C LEU A 442 11.20 -2.46 9.96
N SER A 443 11.16 -3.78 10.13
CA SER A 443 12.19 -4.56 10.82
C SER A 443 12.53 -4.00 12.21
N GLY A 444 11.54 -3.52 12.94
CA GLY A 444 11.72 -2.83 14.22
C GLY A 444 10.43 -2.18 14.67
N ASP A 445 10.49 -1.41 15.74
CA ASP A 445 9.32 -0.70 16.23
C ASP A 445 8.82 0.33 15.21
N LEU A 446 7.61 0.09 14.69
CA LEU A 446 7.01 0.82 13.57
C LEU A 446 7.11 2.36 13.71
N PRO A 447 6.63 2.99 14.80
CA PRO A 447 6.74 4.44 14.94
C PRO A 447 8.19 4.94 15.08
N THR A 448 9.05 4.18 15.78
CA THR A 448 10.46 4.55 15.94
C THR A 448 11.19 4.55 14.59
N MET A 449 11.06 3.47 13.81
CA MET A 449 11.70 3.34 12.50
C MET A 449 11.12 4.32 11.47
N ALA A 450 9.81 4.58 11.50
CA ALA A 450 9.20 5.55 10.59
C ALA A 450 9.79 6.96 10.76
N ILE A 451 10.03 7.39 12.00
CA ILE A 451 10.58 8.73 12.26
C ILE A 451 12.05 8.82 11.88
N LEU A 452 12.82 7.73 11.99
CA LEU A 452 14.19 7.69 11.45
C LEU A 452 14.22 7.91 9.93
N LEU A 453 13.14 7.57 9.22
CA LEU A 453 12.92 7.84 7.80
C LEU A 453 12.21 9.17 7.53
N GLY A 454 11.98 10.01 8.55
CA GLY A 454 11.28 11.29 8.41
C GLY A 454 9.80 11.14 8.12
N LEU A 455 9.17 10.06 8.60
CA LEU A 455 7.77 9.73 8.36
C LEU A 455 6.99 9.48 9.67
N LYS A 456 5.66 9.58 9.59
CA LYS A 456 4.71 9.21 10.63
C LYS A 456 3.62 8.31 10.03
N PRO A 457 3.38 7.11 10.59
CA PRO A 457 2.25 6.27 10.20
C PRO A 457 1.00 6.79 10.92
N VAL A 458 0.23 7.69 10.31
CA VAL A 458 -0.85 8.42 11.00
C VAL A 458 -1.91 7.48 11.55
N GLN A 459 -2.29 6.46 10.77
CA GLN A 459 -3.32 5.50 11.15
C GLN A 459 -2.90 4.63 12.34
N TYR A 460 -1.61 4.50 12.65
CA TYR A 460 -1.13 3.81 13.85
C TYR A 460 -1.55 4.58 15.11
N TRP A 461 -1.35 5.89 15.12
CA TRP A 461 -1.64 6.74 16.29
C TRP A 461 -3.12 7.05 16.47
N ALA A 462 -3.83 7.28 15.37
CA ALA A 462 -5.23 7.65 15.42
C ALA A 462 -6.14 6.46 15.77
N ASN A 463 -5.68 5.22 15.53
CA ASN A 463 -6.45 3.97 15.58
C ASN A 463 -7.85 4.12 14.95
N SER A 464 -7.91 4.78 13.80
CA SER A 464 -9.14 5.08 13.08
C SER A 464 -8.86 5.15 11.58
N THR A 465 -9.83 4.74 10.78
CA THR A 465 -9.81 4.91 9.32
C THR A 465 -11.24 4.94 8.78
N ALA A 466 -11.41 5.57 7.61
CA ALA A 466 -12.64 5.51 6.83
C ALA A 466 -12.48 4.58 5.61
N THR A 467 -11.52 3.66 5.66
CA THR A 467 -11.31 2.62 4.65
C THR A 467 -11.73 1.28 5.22
N TRP A 468 -12.62 0.60 4.50
CA TRP A 468 -13.04 -0.74 4.89
C TRP A 468 -11.85 -1.70 4.78
N HIS A 469 -11.78 -2.63 5.72
CA HIS A 469 -10.84 -3.74 5.67
C HIS A 469 -11.54 -4.99 6.23
N VAL A 470 -11.12 -6.14 5.72
CA VAL A 470 -11.61 -7.41 6.23
C VAL A 470 -11.14 -7.63 7.66
N ASN A 471 -12.04 -8.06 8.54
CA ASN A 471 -11.71 -8.51 9.89
C ASN A 471 -12.27 -9.92 10.15
N GLU A 472 -11.66 -10.64 11.08
CA GLU A 472 -11.94 -12.06 11.31
C GLU A 472 -13.38 -12.33 11.74
N SER A 473 -14.01 -11.40 12.45
CA SER A 473 -15.40 -11.53 12.93
C SER A 473 -16.42 -11.51 11.79
N MET A 474 -16.20 -10.70 10.77
CA MET A 474 -17.05 -10.65 9.57
C MET A 474 -16.98 -11.93 8.75
N LEU A 475 -15.83 -12.61 8.79
CA LEU A 475 -15.55 -13.80 8.00
C LEU A 475 -16.13 -15.09 8.57
N GLN A 476 -16.56 -15.13 9.83
CA GLN A 476 -17.26 -16.30 10.40
C GLN A 476 -18.60 -16.59 9.72
N SER A 477 -19.17 -15.61 9.01
CA SER A 477 -20.35 -15.77 8.15
C SER A 477 -20.05 -16.52 6.85
N PHE A 478 -18.77 -16.68 6.50
CA PHE A 478 -18.27 -17.51 5.41
C PHE A 478 -17.67 -18.77 6.04
N SER A 479 -17.88 -19.95 5.44
CA SER A 479 -17.16 -21.16 5.88
C SER A 479 -15.67 -20.83 5.89
N SER A 480 -15.03 -20.98 7.04
CA SER A 480 -13.72 -20.43 7.39
C SER A 480 -12.59 -20.99 6.52
N ASP A 481 -12.46 -20.44 5.31
CA ASP A 481 -11.37 -20.70 4.36
C ASP A 481 -10.36 -19.57 4.45
N ASN A 482 -9.15 -19.87 4.95
CA ASN A 482 -7.99 -18.95 4.96
C ASN A 482 -7.72 -18.31 3.57
N ASN A 483 -8.12 -18.99 2.49
CA ASN A 483 -8.03 -18.51 1.12
C ASN A 483 -8.85 -17.23 0.88
N ILE A 484 -10.02 -17.06 1.51
CA ILE A 484 -10.85 -15.86 1.35
C ILE A 484 -10.20 -14.67 2.04
N ILE A 485 -9.60 -14.87 3.22
CA ILE A 485 -8.89 -13.80 3.95
C ILE A 485 -7.73 -13.27 3.12
N GLN A 486 -6.93 -14.18 2.57
CA GLN A 486 -5.83 -13.84 1.68
C GLN A 486 -6.33 -13.15 0.40
N ALA A 487 -7.46 -13.58 -0.15
CA ALA A 487 -8.11 -12.96 -1.30
C ALA A 487 -8.74 -11.59 -1.04
N LEU A 488 -8.88 -11.17 0.22
CA LEU A 488 -9.42 -9.85 0.59
C LEU A 488 -8.36 -8.89 1.15
N SER A 489 -7.18 -9.39 1.51
CA SER A 489 -6.07 -8.61 2.07
C SER A 489 -5.68 -7.38 1.22
N ARG A 490 -5.99 -6.19 1.69
CA ARG A 490 -5.57 -4.95 1.03
C ARG A 490 -5.40 -3.89 2.10
N HIS A 491 -4.23 -3.89 2.72
CA HIS A 491 -3.98 -3.01 3.86
C HIS A 491 -3.19 -1.80 3.38
N VAL A 492 -3.83 -0.63 3.48
CA VAL A 492 -3.24 0.65 3.07
C VAL A 492 -2.57 1.27 4.29
N VAL A 493 -1.31 1.70 4.12
CA VAL A 493 -0.59 2.50 5.11
C VAL A 493 -0.30 3.88 4.54
N LEU A 494 -0.71 4.90 5.29
CA LEU A 494 -0.49 6.30 4.97
C LEU A 494 0.69 6.86 5.77
N TRP A 495 1.70 7.35 5.06
CA TRP A 495 2.91 7.92 5.64
C TRP A 495 2.98 9.43 5.40
N ARG A 496 2.86 10.20 6.48
CA ARG A 496 3.05 11.67 6.45
C ARG A 496 4.48 12.02 6.78
N ARG A 497 4.95 13.16 6.28
CA ARG A 497 6.28 13.68 6.60
C ARG A 497 6.35 14.10 8.07
N ALA A 498 7.42 13.69 8.77
CA ALA A 498 7.82 14.22 10.06
C ALA A 498 8.87 15.34 9.86
N ASP A 499 8.77 16.43 10.60
CA ASP A 499 9.84 17.43 10.64
C ASP A 499 10.96 16.95 11.58
N LEU A 500 12.12 16.62 11.00
CA LEU A 500 13.30 16.17 11.73
C LEU A 500 14.32 17.29 11.97
N LYS A 501 14.09 18.51 11.50
CA LYS A 501 15.08 19.61 11.59
C LYS A 501 15.53 19.92 13.03
N LYS A 502 14.64 19.67 14.00
CA LYS A 502 14.88 19.92 15.43
C LYS A 502 15.22 18.63 16.19
N VAL A 503 15.24 17.48 15.52
CA VAL A 503 15.41 16.18 16.16
C VAL A 503 16.89 15.84 16.29
N HIS A 504 17.31 15.39 17.47
CA HIS A 504 18.66 14.92 17.71
C HIS A 504 18.65 13.66 18.60
N TYR A 505 19.23 12.57 18.14
CA TYR A 505 19.30 11.27 18.81
C TYR A 505 20.63 11.11 19.55
N ASP A 506 20.59 10.36 20.64
CA ASP A 506 21.82 9.87 21.26
C ASP A 506 22.47 8.80 20.36
N ALA A 507 23.78 8.92 20.13
CA ALA A 507 24.52 8.05 19.23
C ALA A 507 24.50 6.58 19.66
N ALA A 508 24.64 6.28 20.95
CA ALA A 508 24.69 4.92 21.47
C ALA A 508 23.30 4.27 21.48
N GLU A 509 22.27 5.03 21.87
CA GLU A 509 20.88 4.58 21.83
C GLU A 509 20.45 4.27 20.39
N LEU A 510 20.78 5.15 19.43
CA LEU A 510 20.46 4.95 18.02
C LEU A 510 21.20 3.75 17.43
N ALA A 511 22.49 3.56 17.75
CA ALA A 511 23.26 2.39 17.31
C ALA A 511 22.59 1.09 17.76
N SER A 512 22.06 1.04 18.99
CA SER A 512 21.34 -0.13 19.50
C SER A 512 20.04 -0.40 18.74
N VAL A 513 19.28 0.63 18.37
CA VAL A 513 18.05 0.50 17.55
C VAL A 513 18.37 -0.04 16.16
N ILE A 514 19.33 0.57 15.46
CA ILE A 514 19.70 0.15 14.10
C ILE A 514 20.32 -1.24 14.11
N TYR A 515 21.09 -1.61 15.13
CA TYR A 515 21.61 -2.96 15.28
C TYR A 515 20.49 -4.02 15.39
N LYS A 516 19.41 -3.75 16.13
CA LYS A 516 18.28 -4.70 16.17
C LYS A 516 17.52 -4.75 14.86
N ALA A 517 17.40 -3.62 14.17
CA ALA A 517 16.83 -3.61 12.84
C ALA A 517 17.67 -4.42 11.85
N TYR A 518 19.00 -4.33 11.95
CA TYR A 518 19.94 -5.19 11.25
C TYR A 518 19.68 -6.67 11.56
N LEU A 519 19.52 -7.06 12.82
CA LEU A 519 19.25 -8.47 13.15
C LEU A 519 17.95 -8.99 12.52
N GLU A 520 16.90 -8.18 12.51
CA GLU A 520 15.60 -8.53 11.94
C GLU A 520 15.63 -8.59 10.40
N MET A 521 16.27 -7.59 9.75
CA MET A 521 16.39 -7.52 8.28
C MET A 521 17.06 -8.77 7.67
N PHE A 522 17.99 -9.38 8.41
CA PHE A 522 18.82 -10.49 7.94
C PHE A 522 18.65 -11.75 8.80
N SER A 523 17.49 -11.90 9.44
CA SER A 523 17.24 -12.99 10.38
C SER A 523 17.31 -14.39 9.74
N ASP A 524 17.18 -14.48 8.41
CA ASP A 524 17.38 -15.71 7.64
C ASP A 524 18.85 -16.17 7.59
N GLU A 525 19.80 -15.36 8.06
CA GLU A 525 21.21 -15.70 8.25
C GLU A 525 21.45 -16.46 9.58
N SER A 526 20.42 -16.63 10.42
CA SER A 526 20.48 -17.38 11.69
C SER A 526 20.09 -18.84 11.52
N TRP A 527 20.92 -19.78 11.99
CA TRP A 527 20.59 -21.21 11.99
C TRP A 527 19.38 -21.52 12.87
N ALA A 528 19.28 -20.87 14.03
CA ALA A 528 18.16 -21.05 14.95
C ALA A 528 16.83 -20.73 14.27
N ARG A 529 16.75 -19.60 13.55
CA ARG A 529 15.57 -19.18 12.80
C ARG A 529 15.25 -20.15 11.66
N LYS A 530 16.25 -20.62 10.91
CA LYS A 530 16.04 -21.63 9.86
C LYS A 530 15.42 -22.91 10.41
N PHE A 531 15.90 -23.42 11.54
CA PHE A 531 15.34 -24.61 12.18
C PHE A 531 13.92 -24.38 12.72
N GLU A 532 13.62 -23.19 13.23
CA GLU A 532 12.27 -22.80 13.65
C GLU A 532 11.30 -22.78 12.46
N ILE A 533 11.69 -22.20 11.31
CA ILE A 533 10.84 -22.19 10.11
C ILE A 533 10.57 -23.62 9.61
N LEU A 534 11.59 -24.49 9.64
CA LEU A 534 11.45 -25.89 9.23
C LEU A 534 10.54 -26.70 10.15
N SER A 535 10.32 -26.27 11.40
CA SER A 535 9.40 -26.94 12.34
C SER A 535 7.94 -26.52 12.20
N ILE A 536 7.63 -25.49 11.38
CA ILE A 536 6.26 -25.07 11.10
C ILE A 536 5.48 -26.23 10.44
N THR A 537 4.31 -26.56 10.96
CA THR A 537 3.48 -27.67 10.43
C THR A 537 2.64 -27.25 9.22
N ASP A 538 2.18 -26.00 9.17
CA ASP A 538 1.43 -25.48 8.03
C ASP A 538 2.37 -25.14 6.86
N ASP A 539 2.25 -25.87 5.76
CA ASP A 539 3.16 -25.72 4.62
C ASP A 539 3.02 -24.36 3.92
N ALA A 540 1.82 -23.76 3.91
CA ALA A 540 1.62 -22.43 3.34
C ALA A 540 2.35 -21.36 4.16
N GLN A 541 2.18 -21.36 5.49
CA GLN A 541 2.90 -20.48 6.40
C GLN A 541 4.41 -20.72 6.37
N LYS A 542 4.86 -21.98 6.28
CA LYS A 542 6.27 -22.33 6.14
C LYS A 542 6.90 -21.71 4.88
N ILE A 543 6.27 -21.91 3.72
CA ILE A 543 6.75 -21.33 2.44
C ILE A 543 6.82 -19.81 2.54
N LYS A 544 5.78 -19.19 3.10
CA LYS A 544 5.70 -17.75 3.29
C LYS A 544 6.87 -17.20 4.15
N GLN A 545 7.20 -17.88 5.25
CA GLN A 545 8.32 -17.52 6.12
C GLN A 545 9.68 -17.79 5.48
N LEU A 546 9.79 -18.76 4.56
CA LEU A 546 11.04 -19.01 3.81
C LEU A 546 11.39 -17.84 2.86
N HIS A 547 10.39 -17.11 2.36
CA HIS A 547 10.59 -16.02 1.40
C HIS A 547 10.52 -14.60 2.01
N SER A 548 10.22 -14.46 3.31
CA SER A 548 9.95 -13.16 3.94
C SER A 548 11.15 -12.20 4.04
N TYR A 549 12.38 -12.73 3.90
CA TYR A 549 13.64 -11.98 4.03
C TYR A 549 14.42 -11.82 2.71
N GLU A 550 13.80 -12.15 1.57
CA GLU A 550 14.46 -12.07 0.25
C GLU A 550 14.62 -10.62 -0.28
N VAL A 551 14.08 -9.63 0.43
CA VAL A 551 13.96 -8.25 -0.06
C VAL A 551 15.09 -7.31 0.41
N TYR A 552 15.88 -7.69 1.41
CA TYR A 552 16.88 -6.81 2.01
C TYR A 552 18.32 -7.24 1.69
N SER A 553 19.18 -6.24 1.51
CA SER A 553 20.62 -6.42 1.31
C SER A 553 21.42 -5.39 2.10
N ARG A 554 22.74 -5.58 2.18
CA ARG A 554 23.63 -4.64 2.87
C ARG A 554 23.67 -3.27 2.17
N ALA A 555 23.46 -3.23 0.85
CA ALA A 555 23.27 -1.99 0.11
C ALA A 555 22.02 -1.22 0.57
N GLY A 556 20.89 -1.91 0.75
CA GLY A 556 19.65 -1.31 1.28
C GLY A 556 19.84 -0.72 2.68
N LEU A 557 20.54 -1.44 3.58
CA LEU A 557 20.90 -0.89 4.89
C LEU A 557 21.77 0.37 4.78
N ALA A 558 22.76 0.37 3.88
CA ALA A 558 23.61 1.53 3.66
C ALA A 558 22.82 2.74 3.14
N VAL A 559 21.78 2.55 2.32
CA VAL A 559 20.86 3.62 1.90
C VAL A 559 20.10 4.22 3.09
N ILE A 560 19.60 3.37 4.00
CA ILE A 560 18.93 3.82 5.24
C ILE A 560 19.88 4.62 6.12
N LEU A 561 21.12 4.13 6.29
CA LEU A 561 22.17 4.83 7.04
C LEU A 561 22.53 6.16 6.39
N GLY A 562 22.60 6.22 5.06
CA GLY A 562 22.80 7.46 4.33
C GLY A 562 21.67 8.46 4.54
N PHE A 563 20.43 7.99 4.65
CA PHE A 563 19.29 8.85 5.00
C PHE A 563 19.51 9.46 6.40
N ILE A 564 19.82 8.63 7.40
CA ILE A 564 20.06 9.08 8.79
C ILE A 564 21.22 10.09 8.85
N LYS A 565 22.33 9.82 8.16
CA LYS A 565 23.49 10.73 8.10
C LYS A 565 23.10 12.11 7.60
N ARG A 566 22.32 12.17 6.52
CA ARG A 566 21.96 13.42 5.84
C ARG A 566 20.97 14.27 6.62
N VAL A 567 20.06 13.65 7.38
CA VAL A 567 19.18 14.39 8.30
C VAL A 567 20.01 15.12 9.38
N ASN A 568 21.24 14.65 9.64
CA ASN A 568 22.15 15.22 10.64
C ASN A 568 21.52 15.27 12.05
N ALA A 569 20.72 14.26 12.36
CA ALA A 569 20.03 14.14 13.65
C ALA A 569 20.87 13.37 14.70
N THR A 570 22.15 13.10 14.49
CA THR A 570 23.00 12.41 15.48
C THR A 570 24.46 12.75 15.21
N ASP A 571 25.30 12.63 16.24
CA ASP A 571 26.75 12.69 16.06
C ASP A 571 27.21 11.45 15.27
N TRP A 572 27.48 11.66 13.98
CA TRP A 572 27.64 10.57 13.02
C TRP A 572 28.76 9.60 13.38
N HIS A 573 29.95 10.10 13.71
CA HIS A 573 31.12 9.25 13.98
C HIS A 573 30.92 8.34 15.21
N PRO A 574 30.55 8.87 16.40
CA PRO A 574 30.22 8.02 17.55
C PRO A 574 29.13 6.98 17.25
N PHE A 575 28.12 7.36 16.48
CA PHE A 575 27.01 6.47 16.12
C PHE A 575 27.49 5.32 15.22
N ILE A 576 28.15 5.63 14.10
CA ILE A 576 28.53 4.62 13.11
C ILE A 576 29.61 3.69 13.65
N ASP A 577 30.58 4.21 14.41
CA ASP A 577 31.64 3.40 15.03
C ASP A 577 31.04 2.39 16.02
N LYS A 578 30.07 2.84 16.83
CA LYS A 578 29.37 1.96 17.78
C LYS A 578 28.52 0.90 17.06
N LEU A 579 27.79 1.28 16.01
CA LEU A 579 26.97 0.35 15.23
C LEU A 579 27.84 -0.72 14.56
N VAL A 580 28.93 -0.32 13.91
CA VAL A 580 29.88 -1.25 13.27
C VAL A 580 30.46 -2.21 14.32
N GLY A 581 30.86 -1.72 15.49
CA GLY A 581 31.32 -2.58 16.59
C GLY A 581 30.27 -3.63 17.00
N LEU A 582 29.01 -3.22 17.19
CA LEU A 582 27.91 -4.13 17.51
C LEU A 582 27.70 -5.21 16.43
N ILE A 583 27.83 -4.85 15.16
CA ILE A 583 27.70 -5.77 14.04
C ILE A 583 28.85 -6.78 13.98
N LEU A 584 30.09 -6.32 14.19
CA LEU A 584 31.28 -7.18 14.17
C LEU A 584 31.31 -8.17 15.35
N ASP A 585 30.81 -7.73 16.51
CA ASP A 585 30.71 -8.56 17.72
C ASP A 585 29.50 -9.51 17.72
N ASP A 586 28.63 -9.43 16.70
CA ASP A 586 27.40 -10.24 16.61
C ASP A 586 27.71 -11.75 16.56
N ARG A 587 26.88 -12.50 17.28
CA ARG A 587 26.88 -13.98 17.29
C ARG A 587 25.53 -14.58 16.93
N THR A 588 24.52 -13.76 16.66
CA THR A 588 23.15 -14.22 16.39
C THR A 588 22.93 -14.60 14.93
N LEU A 589 23.52 -13.84 13.98
CA LEU A 589 23.51 -14.15 12.55
C LEU A 589 24.76 -14.97 12.20
N ASN A 590 24.61 -16.29 12.17
CA ASN A 590 25.74 -17.20 11.96
C ASN A 590 26.44 -17.01 10.60
N MET A 591 25.69 -16.58 9.58
CA MET A 591 26.25 -16.26 8.25
C MET A 591 26.70 -14.81 8.10
N GLY A 592 26.41 -13.95 9.09
CA GLY A 592 26.71 -12.51 9.06
C GLY A 592 28.18 -12.16 8.75
N PRO A 593 29.18 -12.84 9.36
CA PRO A 593 30.59 -12.56 9.10
C PRO A 593 31.00 -12.66 7.63
N HIS A 594 30.35 -13.53 6.85
CA HIS A 594 30.62 -13.68 5.42
C HIS A 594 30.14 -12.48 4.58
N HIS A 595 29.26 -11.65 5.12
CA HIS A 595 28.67 -10.49 4.44
C HIS A 595 29.29 -9.15 4.85
N PHE A 596 30.21 -9.12 5.82
CA PHE A 596 30.84 -7.89 6.31
C PHE A 596 31.52 -7.09 5.20
N GLN A 597 32.27 -7.76 4.32
CA GLN A 597 32.97 -7.09 3.23
C GLN A 597 32.00 -6.45 2.22
N SER A 598 30.80 -7.04 2.02
CA SER A 598 29.74 -6.40 1.22
C SER A 598 29.22 -5.14 1.90
N LEU A 599 28.93 -5.21 3.21
CA LEU A 599 28.50 -4.03 3.98
C LEU A 599 29.51 -2.89 3.89
N PHE A 600 30.79 -3.16 4.15
CA PHE A 600 31.82 -2.12 4.14
C PHE A 600 32.06 -1.53 2.76
N ALA A 601 31.99 -2.32 1.69
CA ALA A 601 32.06 -1.80 0.33
C ALA A 601 30.98 -0.73 0.08
N HIS A 602 29.75 -0.97 0.55
CA HIS A 602 28.65 -0.01 0.38
C HIS A 602 28.77 1.20 1.33
N LEU A 603 29.24 0.99 2.56
CA LEU A 603 29.50 2.10 3.48
C LEU A 603 30.58 3.05 2.92
N GLU A 604 31.63 2.53 2.28
CA GLU A 604 32.66 3.32 1.62
C GLU A 604 32.09 4.06 0.39
N ILE A 605 31.42 3.33 -0.52
CA ILE A 605 30.85 3.91 -1.76
C ILE A 605 29.96 5.11 -1.45
N PHE A 606 29.21 5.04 -0.35
CA PHE A 606 28.29 6.08 0.08
C PHE A 606 28.90 7.08 1.08
N GLY A 607 30.20 6.98 1.36
CA GLY A 607 30.94 7.88 2.24
C GLY A 607 30.42 7.87 3.68
N LEU A 608 29.93 6.73 4.16
CA LEU A 608 29.32 6.53 5.48
C LEU A 608 30.33 6.08 6.53
N TYR A 609 31.25 5.20 6.14
CA TYR A 609 32.31 4.68 7.01
C TYR A 609 33.54 4.38 6.16
N PRO A 610 34.73 4.92 6.50
CA PRO A 610 35.90 4.75 5.67
C PRO A 610 36.54 3.37 5.89
N LEU A 611 36.85 2.67 4.79
CA LEU A 611 37.41 1.30 4.81
C LEU A 611 38.82 1.21 5.38
N ASP A 612 39.60 2.29 5.35
CA ASP A 612 40.96 2.36 5.91
C ASP A 612 41.00 2.23 7.44
N ARG A 613 39.87 2.50 8.12
CA ARG A 613 39.69 2.27 9.56
C ARG A 613 39.35 0.81 9.89
N HIS A 614 39.14 -0.06 8.91
CA HIS A 614 38.86 -1.47 9.13
C HIS A 614 40.17 -2.26 9.37
N PRO A 615 40.24 -3.13 10.40
CA PRO A 615 41.38 -4.01 10.59
C PRO A 615 41.49 -5.00 9.42
N GLY A 616 42.57 -4.94 8.63
CA GLY A 616 42.87 -5.90 7.55
C GLY A 616 43.05 -5.31 6.14
N TYR A 617 42.91 -3.99 5.94
CA TYR A 617 43.29 -3.39 4.65
C TYR A 617 44.78 -3.04 4.64
N GLU A 618 45.59 -3.88 4.02
CA GLU A 618 47.03 -3.68 3.87
C GLU A 618 47.40 -3.56 2.39
N LYS A 619 47.40 -2.33 1.86
CA LYS A 619 47.66 -2.03 0.43
C LYS A 619 48.98 -2.62 -0.10
N HIS A 620 49.97 -2.81 0.78
CA HIS A 620 51.27 -3.40 0.46
C HIS A 620 51.20 -4.90 0.12
N LEU A 621 50.09 -5.57 0.42
CA LEU A 621 49.88 -6.99 0.08
C LEU A 621 49.48 -7.20 -1.38
N ALA A 622 49.27 -6.15 -2.19
CA ALA A 622 48.93 -6.31 -3.60
C ALA A 622 49.97 -7.16 -4.36
N ALA A 623 49.55 -8.37 -4.76
CA ALA A 623 50.37 -9.35 -5.46
C ALA A 623 49.81 -9.68 -6.85
N GLY A 624 50.57 -10.45 -7.62
CA GLY A 624 50.12 -10.96 -8.92
C GLY A 624 49.65 -9.85 -9.88
N PRO A 625 48.47 -10.00 -10.53
CA PRO A 625 47.94 -9.02 -11.47
C PRO A 625 47.75 -7.61 -10.87
N PHE A 626 47.54 -7.50 -9.56
CA PHE A 626 47.25 -6.23 -8.90
C PHE A 626 48.47 -5.30 -8.76
N ARG A 627 49.69 -5.80 -8.96
CA ARG A 627 50.91 -4.96 -8.94
C ARG A 627 50.93 -3.84 -9.98
N LYS A 628 50.10 -3.96 -11.03
CA LYS A 628 49.96 -2.95 -12.09
C LYS A 628 49.14 -1.73 -11.67
N TRP A 629 48.38 -1.83 -10.57
CA TRP A 629 47.65 -0.70 -10.02
C TRP A 629 48.59 0.24 -9.25
N LEU A 630 48.87 1.42 -9.81
CA LEU A 630 49.64 2.47 -9.12
C LEU A 630 48.90 2.99 -7.88
N ASP A 631 47.59 3.20 -8.03
CA ASP A 631 46.70 3.62 -6.95
C ASP A 631 45.40 2.82 -7.00
N MET A 632 45.41 1.64 -6.37
CA MET A 632 44.23 0.78 -6.30
C MET A 632 43.21 1.36 -5.31
N PRO A 633 41.93 1.54 -5.71
CA PRO A 633 40.88 2.00 -4.80
C PRO A 633 40.55 0.95 -3.73
N THR A 634 39.93 1.38 -2.63
CA THR A 634 39.45 0.51 -1.53
C THR A 634 38.32 -0.42 -1.97
N VAL A 635 37.57 -0.03 -3.01
CA VAL A 635 36.49 -0.81 -3.61
C VAL A 635 36.66 -0.84 -5.13
N VAL A 636 36.49 -2.02 -5.73
CA VAL A 636 36.56 -2.27 -7.17
C VAL A 636 35.34 -3.06 -7.64
N CYS A 637 35.07 -3.07 -8.94
CA CYS A 637 34.06 -3.95 -9.54
C CYS A 637 34.71 -5.22 -10.06
N VAL A 638 34.21 -6.37 -9.61
CA VAL A 638 34.50 -7.68 -10.22
C VAL A 638 33.39 -8.02 -11.20
N THR A 639 33.76 -8.39 -12.43
CA THR A 639 32.85 -8.89 -13.46
C THR A 639 33.25 -10.30 -13.86
N LEU A 640 32.33 -11.25 -13.80
CA LEU A 640 32.50 -12.65 -14.15
C LEU A 640 31.64 -13.00 -15.37
N VAL A 641 32.25 -13.65 -16.36
CA VAL A 641 31.57 -14.18 -17.54
C VAL A 641 31.17 -15.62 -17.27
N VAL A 642 29.88 -15.85 -17.04
CA VAL A 642 29.33 -17.19 -16.75
C VAL A 642 28.84 -17.84 -18.05
N PRO A 643 29.39 -19.00 -18.45
CA PRO A 643 28.94 -19.69 -19.66
C PRO A 643 27.44 -19.99 -19.63
N HIS A 644 26.74 -19.80 -20.76
CA HIS A 644 25.28 -19.99 -20.84
C HIS A 644 24.81 -21.36 -20.35
N HIS A 645 25.55 -22.42 -20.66
CA HIS A 645 25.23 -23.79 -20.23
C HIS A 645 25.21 -23.98 -18.71
N ALA A 646 25.95 -23.17 -17.94
CA ALA A 646 25.97 -23.24 -16.49
C ALA A 646 24.65 -22.78 -15.86
N VAL A 647 23.90 -21.92 -16.56
CA VAL A 647 22.62 -21.35 -16.09
C VAL A 647 21.41 -21.83 -16.89
N ALA A 648 21.61 -22.56 -17.98
CA ALA A 648 20.56 -23.02 -18.90
C ALA A 648 19.44 -23.85 -18.22
N MET A 649 19.67 -24.41 -17.04
CA MET A 649 18.63 -25.12 -16.28
C MET A 649 17.49 -24.23 -15.78
N PHE A 650 17.71 -22.91 -15.72
CA PHE A 650 16.72 -21.91 -15.30
C PHE A 650 15.97 -21.26 -16.48
N ASP A 651 16.21 -21.68 -17.73
CA ASP A 651 15.51 -21.18 -18.93
C ASP A 651 14.00 -21.50 -18.93
N ASP A 652 13.56 -22.49 -18.14
CA ASP A 652 12.15 -22.84 -18.02
C ASP A 652 11.71 -22.95 -16.57
N LEU A 653 10.98 -21.92 -16.11
CA LEU A 653 10.41 -21.85 -14.77
C LEU A 653 9.39 -22.97 -14.50
N LEU A 654 8.83 -23.60 -15.54
CA LEU A 654 7.94 -24.74 -15.39
C LEU A 654 8.68 -26.03 -14.99
N LYS A 655 10.03 -26.09 -15.08
CA LYS A 655 10.80 -27.26 -14.66
C LYS A 655 10.93 -27.40 -13.14
N GLY A 656 10.37 -26.46 -12.36
CA GLY A 656 10.26 -26.58 -10.90
C GLY A 656 11.50 -26.16 -10.10
N TYR A 657 12.50 -25.56 -10.73
CA TYR A 657 13.68 -25.02 -10.02
C TYR A 657 13.43 -23.65 -9.36
N GLY A 658 12.27 -23.03 -9.63
CA GLY A 658 11.92 -21.70 -9.12
C GLY A 658 12.87 -20.60 -9.61
N THR A 659 12.92 -19.50 -8.87
CA THR A 659 13.83 -18.37 -9.10
C THR A 659 14.70 -18.17 -7.85
N PRO A 660 15.67 -19.05 -7.55
CA PRO A 660 16.51 -18.90 -6.35
C PRO A 660 17.32 -17.59 -6.39
N LEU A 661 17.58 -17.03 -5.22
CA LEU A 661 18.49 -15.88 -5.07
C LEU A 661 19.92 -16.26 -5.40
N CYS A 662 20.67 -15.31 -5.95
CA CYS A 662 22.06 -15.49 -6.34
C CYS A 662 22.99 -14.57 -5.54
N HIS A 663 24.27 -14.94 -5.54
CA HIS A 663 25.34 -14.11 -5.02
C HIS A 663 26.63 -14.29 -5.84
N LEU A 664 27.55 -13.34 -5.67
CA LEU A 664 28.95 -13.51 -6.02
C LEU A 664 29.74 -13.78 -4.74
N GLN A 665 30.64 -14.74 -4.77
CA GLN A 665 31.48 -15.10 -3.64
C GLN A 665 32.95 -14.99 -4.04
N LEU A 666 33.74 -14.41 -3.15
CA LEU A 666 35.21 -14.42 -3.24
C LEU A 666 35.74 -15.45 -2.24
N GLN A 667 36.61 -16.35 -2.70
CA GLN A 667 37.27 -17.35 -1.85
C GLN A 667 38.78 -17.19 -1.98
N SER A 668 39.46 -17.00 -0.86
CA SER A 668 40.92 -16.91 -0.86
C SER A 668 41.53 -18.22 -1.40
N SER A 669 42.59 -18.08 -2.21
CA SER A 669 43.40 -19.19 -2.71
C SER A 669 44.46 -19.62 -1.70
N VAL A 670 44.78 -18.76 -0.73
CA VAL A 670 45.85 -18.97 0.27
C VAL A 670 45.34 -19.12 1.70
N ALA A 671 44.13 -18.68 2.01
CA ALA A 671 43.49 -18.75 3.32
C ALA A 671 42.11 -19.43 3.25
N ARG A 672 41.55 -19.80 4.41
CA ARG A 672 40.15 -20.27 4.53
C ARG A 672 39.15 -19.11 4.68
N ALA A 673 39.45 -17.96 4.07
CA ALA A 673 38.61 -16.78 4.09
C ALA A 673 37.68 -16.76 2.88
N GLU A 674 36.42 -16.37 3.11
CA GLU A 674 35.44 -16.16 2.04
C GLU A 674 34.56 -14.94 2.32
N SER A 675 34.06 -14.31 1.26
CA SER A 675 33.18 -13.14 1.35
C SER A 675 32.07 -13.23 0.32
N ILE A 676 30.83 -12.96 0.75
CA ILE A 676 29.62 -13.11 -0.04
C ILE A 676 28.98 -11.74 -0.32
N TYR A 677 28.79 -11.49 -1.62
CA TYR A 677 28.22 -10.26 -2.17
C TYR A 677 26.88 -10.57 -2.85
N PRO A 678 25.73 -10.34 -2.17
CA PRO A 678 24.41 -10.56 -2.75
C PRO A 678 23.97 -9.45 -3.71
N ASP A 679 24.61 -8.28 -3.63
CA ASP A 679 24.29 -7.06 -4.40
C ASP A 679 24.89 -7.11 -5.82
N ILE A 680 24.40 -8.04 -6.64
CA ILE A 680 24.97 -8.33 -7.97
C ILE A 680 24.13 -7.77 -9.12
N GLN A 681 24.77 -7.20 -10.13
CA GLN A 681 24.14 -6.88 -11.40
C GLN A 681 24.22 -8.09 -12.33
N LEU A 682 23.09 -8.46 -12.94
CA LEU A 682 23.02 -9.52 -13.94
C LEU A 682 22.71 -8.94 -15.33
N GLY A 683 23.07 -9.67 -16.37
CA GLY A 683 22.62 -9.40 -17.74
C GLY A 683 23.31 -10.32 -18.74
N PHE A 684 22.55 -10.86 -19.70
CA PHE A 684 23.15 -11.61 -20.81
C PHE A 684 23.78 -10.63 -21.80
N GLY A 685 24.96 -10.95 -22.32
CA GLY A 685 25.60 -10.05 -23.26
C GLY A 685 27.04 -10.41 -23.63
N THR A 686 27.65 -9.52 -24.41
CA THR A 686 29.05 -9.64 -24.85
C THR A 686 29.86 -8.45 -24.35
N LEU A 687 31.14 -8.70 -24.05
CA LEU A 687 32.03 -7.70 -23.47
C LEU A 687 32.85 -6.99 -24.56
N THR A 688 33.06 -5.70 -24.37
CA THR A 688 34.08 -4.90 -25.04
C THR A 688 35.01 -4.34 -23.98
N LEU A 689 36.33 -4.47 -24.19
CA LEU A 689 37.36 -4.08 -23.23
C LEU A 689 38.10 -2.84 -23.74
N SER A 690 38.46 -1.93 -22.83
CA SER A 690 39.27 -0.75 -23.13
C SER A 690 40.24 -0.45 -21.99
N GLY A 691 41.40 0.13 -22.32
CA GLY A 691 42.49 0.39 -21.38
C GLY A 691 43.35 -0.84 -21.07
N THR A 692 44.28 -0.70 -20.12
CA THR A 692 45.23 -1.78 -19.77
C THR A 692 44.71 -2.64 -18.61
N PRO A 693 44.64 -3.98 -18.69
CA PRO A 693 44.16 -4.81 -17.58
C PRO A 693 44.88 -4.54 -16.26
N TYR A 694 44.10 -4.47 -15.17
CA TYR A 694 44.58 -4.19 -13.81
C TYR A 694 45.24 -2.81 -13.66
N THR A 695 44.66 -1.79 -14.29
CA THR A 695 45.06 -0.38 -14.13
C THR A 695 43.82 0.51 -14.02
N ALA A 696 44.02 1.80 -13.68
CA ALA A 696 42.93 2.73 -13.44
C ALA A 696 42.09 3.07 -14.70
N ASP A 697 42.66 2.97 -15.90
CA ASP A 697 41.98 3.18 -17.18
C ASP A 697 41.26 1.92 -17.69
N TYR A 698 41.40 0.78 -17.01
CA TYR A 698 40.74 -0.46 -17.43
C TYR A 698 39.23 -0.38 -17.25
N THR A 699 38.49 -0.57 -18.33
CA THR A 699 37.02 -0.50 -18.35
C THR A 699 36.43 -1.67 -19.12
N VAL A 700 35.23 -2.07 -18.69
CA VAL A 700 34.42 -3.10 -19.32
C VAL A 700 33.14 -2.45 -19.80
N ALA A 701 32.83 -2.61 -21.08
CA ALA A 701 31.54 -2.28 -21.65
C ALA A 701 30.79 -3.58 -22.00
N ILE A 702 29.47 -3.58 -21.83
CA ILE A 702 28.61 -4.73 -22.10
C ILE A 702 27.53 -4.33 -23.09
N GLN A 703 27.44 -5.09 -24.19
CA GLN A 703 26.30 -5.05 -25.09
C GLN A 703 25.32 -6.15 -24.68
N ASN A 704 24.11 -5.77 -24.28
CA ASN A 704 23.10 -6.71 -23.80
C ASN A 704 22.57 -7.61 -24.94
N ASP A 705 22.22 -8.84 -24.59
CA ASP A 705 21.51 -9.80 -25.45
C ASP A 705 20.04 -9.89 -25.02
N ASP A 706 19.17 -9.21 -25.76
CA ASP A 706 17.73 -9.13 -25.50
C ASP A 706 17.02 -10.50 -25.54
N LYS A 707 17.65 -11.54 -26.13
CA LYS A 707 17.08 -12.90 -26.15
C LYS A 707 17.24 -13.61 -24.80
N GLY A 708 18.08 -13.10 -23.90
CA GLY A 708 18.30 -13.63 -22.55
C GLY A 708 18.58 -15.14 -22.56
N TYR A 709 17.81 -15.91 -21.79
CA TYR A 709 17.93 -17.36 -21.72
C TYR A 709 17.74 -18.09 -23.06
N LYS A 710 16.95 -17.53 -23.99
CA LYS A 710 16.77 -18.07 -25.35
C LYS A 710 17.91 -17.70 -26.30
N GLY A 711 18.79 -16.80 -25.87
CA GLY A 711 20.01 -16.43 -26.57
C GLY A 711 21.11 -17.48 -26.44
N LYS A 712 22.32 -17.09 -26.85
CA LYS A 712 23.54 -17.92 -26.71
C LYS A 712 24.65 -17.20 -25.95
N SER A 713 24.45 -15.92 -25.64
CA SER A 713 25.43 -15.10 -24.94
C SER A 713 25.65 -15.61 -23.51
N PRO A 714 26.85 -15.44 -22.95
CA PRO A 714 27.08 -15.74 -21.53
C PRO A 714 26.24 -14.81 -20.63
N LEU A 715 26.00 -15.26 -19.40
CA LEU A 715 25.46 -14.41 -18.35
C LEU A 715 26.62 -13.62 -17.73
N ILE A 716 26.51 -12.30 -17.71
CA ILE A 716 27.51 -11.44 -17.09
C ILE A 716 27.03 -11.09 -15.68
N VAL A 717 27.91 -11.32 -14.71
CA VAL A 717 27.65 -11.06 -13.29
C VAL A 717 28.65 -10.02 -12.81
N SER A 718 28.20 -8.89 -12.27
CA SER A 718 29.11 -7.89 -11.72
C SER A 718 28.73 -7.45 -10.30
N ALA A 719 29.72 -7.21 -9.44
CA ALA A 719 29.52 -6.76 -8.07
C ALA A 719 30.62 -5.78 -7.67
N MET A 720 30.27 -4.78 -6.87
CA MET A 720 31.26 -3.97 -6.15
C MET A 720 31.77 -4.77 -4.96
N VAL A 721 33.08 -4.90 -4.83
CA VAL A 721 33.74 -5.70 -3.79
C VAL A 721 34.83 -4.90 -3.11
N SER A 722 35.09 -5.22 -1.84
CA SER A 722 36.25 -4.71 -1.11
C SER A 722 37.53 -5.23 -1.76
N THR A 723 38.46 -4.32 -2.06
CA THR A 723 39.80 -4.69 -2.55
C THR A 723 40.52 -5.58 -1.55
N GLY A 724 40.30 -5.38 -0.24
CA GLY A 724 40.88 -6.21 0.82
C GLY A 724 40.51 -7.70 0.67
N SER A 725 39.28 -8.01 0.24
CA SER A 725 38.87 -9.41 -0.01
C SER A 725 39.59 -10.09 -1.18
N LEU A 726 40.13 -9.30 -2.12
CA LEU A 726 40.81 -9.84 -3.31
C LEU A 726 42.30 -10.10 -3.07
N ILE A 727 42.92 -9.32 -2.18
CA ILE A 727 44.37 -9.34 -1.94
C ILE A 727 44.74 -9.87 -0.54
N ASP A 728 43.77 -10.42 0.20
CA ASP A 728 43.97 -10.91 1.57
C ASP A 728 45.18 -11.86 1.63
N GLN A 729 46.09 -11.60 2.57
CA GLN A 729 47.37 -12.34 2.72
C GLN A 729 48.23 -12.41 1.44
N GLY A 730 48.10 -11.42 0.54
CA GLY A 730 48.83 -11.38 -0.71
C GLY A 730 48.35 -12.37 -1.76
N ASP A 731 47.08 -12.76 -1.73
CA ASP A 731 46.48 -13.70 -2.68
C ASP A 731 46.61 -13.22 -4.14
N PRO A 732 47.36 -13.93 -5.00
CA PRO A 732 47.54 -13.52 -6.39
C PRO A 732 46.41 -14.01 -7.32
N ALA A 733 45.53 -14.90 -6.85
CA ALA A 733 44.61 -15.67 -7.69
C ALA A 733 43.27 -15.98 -6.98
N CYS A 734 42.76 -15.02 -6.21
CA CYS A 734 41.48 -15.10 -5.49
C CYS A 734 40.39 -15.69 -6.38
N ARG A 735 39.69 -16.72 -5.89
CA ARG A 735 38.65 -17.41 -6.65
C ARG A 735 37.36 -16.58 -6.64
N VAL A 736 36.74 -16.46 -7.81
CA VAL A 736 35.45 -15.79 -8.01
C VAL A 736 34.41 -16.83 -8.33
N VAL A 737 33.35 -16.89 -7.54
CA VAL A 737 32.33 -17.93 -7.62
C VAL A 737 30.95 -17.29 -7.77
N PHE A 738 30.19 -17.77 -8.74
CA PHE A 738 28.76 -17.46 -8.87
C PHE A 738 27.95 -18.64 -8.36
N GLY A 739 27.03 -18.38 -7.44
CA GLY A 739 26.27 -19.41 -6.74
C GLY A 739 24.88 -18.97 -6.32
N LEU A 740 24.08 -19.93 -5.86
CA LEU A 740 22.76 -19.67 -5.28
C LEU A 740 22.87 -19.43 -3.77
N LYS A 741 22.06 -18.52 -3.23
CA LYS A 741 21.92 -18.34 -1.79
C LYS A 741 21.47 -19.66 -1.15
N SER A 742 22.21 -20.10 -0.14
CA SER A 742 21.95 -21.35 0.58
C SER A 742 20.77 -21.18 1.54
N THR A 743 19.58 -21.47 1.01
CA THR A 743 18.33 -21.59 1.77
C THR A 743 17.86 -23.04 1.76
N PRO A 744 17.03 -23.48 2.74
CA PRO A 744 16.44 -24.81 2.69
C PRO A 744 15.71 -25.10 1.37
N ALA A 745 15.05 -24.08 0.80
CA ALA A 745 14.38 -24.19 -0.50
C ALA A 745 15.37 -24.42 -1.66
N SER A 746 16.42 -23.60 -1.78
CA SER A 746 17.43 -23.76 -2.83
C SER A 746 18.16 -25.10 -2.74
N LEU A 747 18.47 -25.57 -1.51
CA LEU A 747 19.10 -26.87 -1.29
C LEU A 747 18.19 -28.03 -1.69
N ALA A 748 16.91 -27.99 -1.31
CA ALA A 748 15.94 -29.01 -1.68
C ALA A 748 15.74 -29.07 -3.21
N MET A 749 15.68 -27.93 -3.89
CA MET A 749 15.42 -27.85 -5.33
C MET A 749 16.66 -28.14 -6.21
N CYS A 750 17.83 -27.65 -5.81
CA CYS A 750 19.02 -27.64 -6.66
C CYS A 750 20.20 -28.44 -6.11
N GLY A 751 20.15 -28.89 -4.84
CA GLY A 751 21.28 -29.55 -4.17
C GLY A 751 21.72 -30.86 -4.82
N ALA A 752 20.79 -31.65 -5.37
CA ALA A 752 21.13 -32.89 -6.07
C ALA A 752 21.97 -32.65 -7.34
N LYS A 753 21.84 -31.46 -7.96
CA LYS A 753 22.52 -31.12 -9.22
C LYS A 753 23.77 -30.26 -9.01
N LEU A 754 23.72 -29.32 -8.07
CA LEU A 754 24.78 -28.34 -7.82
C LEU A 754 25.65 -28.68 -6.58
N GLY A 755 25.30 -29.75 -5.87
CA GLY A 755 25.91 -30.12 -4.59
C GLY A 755 25.50 -29.19 -3.43
N MET A 756 26.02 -29.46 -2.24
CA MET A 756 25.69 -28.71 -1.02
C MET A 756 26.09 -27.24 -1.05
N MET A 757 27.06 -26.88 -1.90
CA MET A 757 27.56 -25.51 -2.00
C MET A 757 26.82 -24.67 -3.06
N LEU A 758 25.94 -25.29 -3.86
CA LEU A 758 25.08 -24.61 -4.85
C LEU A 758 25.83 -23.67 -5.82
N HIS A 759 27.06 -24.05 -6.20
CA HIS A 759 27.88 -23.29 -7.13
C HIS A 759 27.43 -23.51 -8.57
N LEU A 760 27.32 -22.43 -9.34
CA LEU A 760 26.97 -22.46 -10.77
C LEU A 760 28.21 -22.36 -11.66
N HIS A 761 29.11 -21.42 -11.36
CA HIS A 761 30.36 -21.24 -12.09
C HIS A 761 31.47 -20.77 -11.17
N LYS A 762 32.72 -21.12 -11.49
CA LYS A 762 33.90 -20.77 -10.71
C LYS A 762 35.05 -20.40 -11.63
N SER A 763 35.76 -19.33 -11.30
CA SER A 763 37.01 -18.95 -11.92
C SER A 763 37.93 -18.27 -10.89
N SER A 764 39.00 -17.63 -11.34
CA SER A 764 39.97 -16.91 -10.51
C SER A 764 40.42 -15.61 -11.16
N VAL A 765 40.83 -14.65 -10.33
CA VAL A 765 41.56 -13.47 -10.79
C VAL A 765 42.76 -13.91 -11.65
N GLY A 766 42.97 -13.21 -12.77
CA GLY A 766 44.00 -13.52 -13.76
C GLY A 766 43.52 -14.37 -14.94
N GLN A 767 42.32 -14.97 -14.85
CA GLN A 767 41.71 -15.70 -15.96
C GLN A 767 40.97 -14.78 -16.94
N ASN A 768 40.72 -15.28 -18.15
CA ASN A 768 40.11 -14.51 -19.25
C ASN A 768 38.59 -14.25 -19.08
N ASP A 769 37.96 -14.85 -18.08
CA ASP A 769 36.54 -14.70 -17.76
C ASP A 769 36.29 -13.87 -16.48
N VAL A 770 37.34 -13.34 -15.86
CA VAL A 770 37.28 -12.48 -14.66
C VAL A 770 37.94 -11.13 -14.93
N PHE A 771 37.18 -10.06 -14.72
CA PHE A 771 37.60 -8.69 -14.97
C PHE A 771 37.50 -7.86 -13.69
N VAL A 772 38.57 -7.13 -13.35
CA VAL A 772 38.58 -6.22 -12.19
C VAL A 772 38.79 -4.79 -12.69
N THR A 773 37.81 -3.93 -12.41
CA THR A 773 37.76 -2.55 -12.91
C THR A 773 37.42 -1.59 -11.77
N ARG A 774 37.71 -0.29 -11.95
CA ARG A 774 37.39 0.72 -10.92
C ARG A 774 35.89 0.91 -10.73
N TYR A 775 35.15 0.97 -11.84
CA TYR A 775 33.72 1.20 -11.87
C TYR A 775 32.98 0.01 -12.45
N ARG A 776 31.66 -0.01 -12.25
CA ARG A 776 30.80 -1.04 -12.83
C ARG A 776 30.83 -0.96 -14.37
N PRO A 777 30.50 -2.05 -15.08
CA PRO A 777 30.42 -2.02 -16.54
C PRO A 777 29.55 -0.87 -17.08
N ASN A 778 29.90 -0.30 -18.23
CA ASN A 778 29.17 0.83 -18.83
C ASN A 778 29.03 2.09 -17.92
N MET A 779 29.78 2.18 -16.82
CA MET A 779 29.71 3.29 -15.87
C MET A 779 31.06 3.96 -15.69
N THR A 780 31.03 5.27 -15.45
CA THR A 780 32.22 6.11 -15.21
C THR A 780 32.34 6.56 -13.75
N GLY A 781 31.44 6.11 -12.88
CA GLY A 781 31.37 6.50 -11.48
C GLY A 781 30.57 5.52 -10.61
N HIS A 782 30.58 5.78 -9.29
CA HIS A 782 29.75 5.04 -8.36
C HIS A 782 28.32 5.58 -8.32
N ALA A 783 27.37 4.72 -7.94
CA ALA A 783 25.98 5.13 -7.81
C ALA A 783 25.88 6.27 -6.79
N SER A 784 25.31 7.39 -7.21
CA SER A 784 25.16 8.54 -6.34
C SER A 784 24.02 8.31 -5.34
N MET A 785 24.25 8.67 -4.07
CA MET A 785 23.21 8.75 -3.06
C MET A 785 23.10 10.20 -2.60
N GLN A 786 22.67 11.06 -3.51
CA GLN A 786 22.48 12.49 -3.23
C GLN A 786 21.00 12.75 -2.94
N HIS A 787 20.74 13.49 -1.88
CA HIS A 787 19.41 13.97 -1.54
C HIS A 787 19.55 15.46 -1.26
N ALA A 788 18.56 16.25 -1.67
CA ALA A 788 18.59 17.67 -1.45
C ALA A 788 18.66 17.91 0.07
N VAL A 789 19.80 18.46 0.50
CA VAL A 789 19.88 19.05 1.83
C VAL A 789 18.88 20.19 1.78
N VAL A 790 17.79 20.07 2.54
CA VAL A 790 16.94 21.23 2.81
C VAL A 790 17.79 22.16 3.66
N SER A 791 18.64 22.94 3.00
CA SER A 791 19.31 24.10 3.56
C SER A 791 18.20 25.04 3.98
N SER A 792 17.78 24.85 5.23
CA SER A 792 16.94 25.82 5.88
C SER A 792 17.89 26.96 6.16
N LYS A 793 17.75 28.08 5.44
CA LYS A 793 18.18 29.36 6.01
C LYS A 793 17.57 29.38 7.40
N VAL A 794 18.42 29.25 8.42
CA VAL A 794 17.98 29.31 9.81
C VAL A 794 17.45 30.72 9.98
N THR A 795 16.14 30.88 9.89
CA THR A 795 15.50 32.06 10.46
C THR A 795 15.91 32.06 11.93
N GLU A 796 16.44 33.19 12.40
CA GLU A 796 16.70 33.39 13.82
C GLU A 796 15.38 33.23 14.57
N ASN A 797 15.10 32.01 15.01
CA ASN A 797 13.92 31.73 15.79
C ASN A 797 14.13 32.28 17.19
N ASP A 798 13.08 32.87 17.76
CA ASP A 798 12.99 33.33 19.15
C ASP A 798 13.40 32.27 20.19
N VAL A 799 13.36 30.99 19.79
CA VAL A 799 13.75 29.83 20.61
C VAL A 799 14.60 28.86 19.79
N ALA A 800 15.76 28.48 20.32
CA ALA A 800 16.52 27.34 19.86
C ALA A 800 15.93 26.05 20.46
N VAL A 801 15.34 25.20 19.63
CA VAL A 801 14.68 23.96 20.09
C VAL A 801 15.46 22.74 19.63
N VAL A 802 15.72 21.82 20.56
CA VAL A 802 16.22 20.47 20.30
C VAL A 802 15.25 19.47 20.91
N VAL A 803 14.74 18.54 20.09
CA VAL A 803 13.89 17.44 20.49
C VAL A 803 14.72 16.16 20.45
N GLN A 804 14.92 15.53 21.59
CA GLN A 804 15.68 14.31 21.76
C GLN A 804 14.76 13.15 22.11
N PRO A 805 14.44 12.26 21.16
CA PRO A 805 13.81 10.97 21.46
C PRO A 805 14.76 10.12 22.30
N ARG A 806 14.27 9.63 23.44
CA ARG A 806 14.98 8.64 24.26
C ARG A 806 14.62 7.25 23.76
N LEU A 807 15.61 6.49 23.32
CA LEU A 807 15.40 5.15 22.77
C LEU A 807 15.81 4.12 23.81
N GLY A 808 14.90 3.23 24.18
CA GLY A 808 15.19 2.15 25.12
C GLY A 808 16.19 1.17 24.50
N THR A 809 17.36 0.98 25.11
CA THR A 809 18.41 0.10 24.56
C THR A 809 17.99 -1.37 24.51
N VAL A 810 17.12 -1.83 25.42
CA VAL A 810 16.60 -3.21 25.45
C VAL A 810 15.35 -3.38 24.58
N THR A 811 14.47 -2.38 24.53
CA THR A 811 13.24 -2.45 23.73
C THR A 811 13.44 -2.04 22.27
N ALA A 812 14.47 -1.24 21.98
CA ALA A 812 14.70 -0.51 20.73
C ALA A 812 13.50 0.35 20.28
N LYS A 813 12.82 0.98 21.24
CA LYS A 813 11.65 1.83 21.01
C LYS A 813 11.88 3.22 21.57
N ALA A 814 11.31 4.24 20.95
CA ALA A 814 11.21 5.56 21.56
C ALA A 814 10.28 5.49 22.79
N THR A 815 10.82 5.77 23.98
CA THR A 815 10.09 5.67 25.25
C THR A 815 9.71 7.04 25.82
N ALA A 816 10.46 8.09 25.48
CA ALA A 816 10.19 9.47 25.91
C ALA A 816 10.71 10.49 24.90
N LEU A 817 10.19 11.72 24.96
CA LEU A 817 10.81 12.88 24.32
C LEU A 817 11.35 13.83 25.39
N ARG A 818 12.61 14.25 25.20
CA ARG A 818 13.21 15.38 25.93
C ARG A 818 13.30 16.58 24.99
N ILE A 819 12.68 17.68 25.36
CA ILE A 819 12.59 18.89 24.55
C ILE A 819 13.34 20.00 25.28
N ARG A 820 14.44 20.47 24.70
CA ARG A 820 15.25 21.57 25.24
C ARG A 820 15.02 22.83 24.42
N CYS A 821 14.64 23.90 25.09
CA CYS A 821 14.33 25.20 24.53
C CYS A 821 15.28 26.26 25.11
N GLY A 822 16.22 26.77 24.31
CA GLY A 822 17.04 27.94 24.65
C GLY A 822 16.34 29.23 24.20
N ILE A 823 16.04 30.13 25.14
CA ILE A 823 15.25 31.33 24.87
C ILE A 823 16.17 32.44 24.36
N LYS A 824 15.92 32.93 23.14
CA LYS A 824 16.69 34.01 22.50
C LYS A 824 15.94 35.33 22.46
N SER A 825 14.61 35.29 22.40
CA SER A 825 13.78 36.50 22.40
C SER A 825 13.99 37.32 23.68
N PRO A 826 14.28 38.64 23.58
CA PRO A 826 14.42 39.51 24.76
C PRO A 826 13.19 39.50 25.67
N ILE A 827 11.98 39.42 25.09
CA ILE A 827 10.72 39.32 25.83
C ILE A 827 10.69 38.02 26.66
N GLY A 828 11.01 36.89 26.01
CA GLY A 828 11.07 35.59 26.68
C GLY A 828 12.17 35.52 27.74
N GLN A 829 13.34 36.10 27.48
CA GLN A 829 14.47 36.13 28.42
C GLN A 829 14.14 36.97 29.66
N ASN A 830 13.61 38.17 29.47
CA ASN A 830 13.21 39.06 30.55
C ASN A 830 12.11 38.41 31.42
N ALA A 831 11.08 37.83 30.80
CA ALA A 831 10.04 37.12 31.53
C ALA A 831 10.62 35.94 32.35
N LEU A 832 11.54 35.17 31.77
CA LEU A 832 12.16 34.04 32.45
C LEU A 832 13.05 34.46 33.63
N GLN A 833 13.80 35.55 33.50
CA GLN A 833 14.64 36.13 34.57
C GLN A 833 13.79 36.70 35.70
N ASN A 834 12.66 37.34 35.37
CA ASN A 834 11.69 37.89 36.33
C ASN A 834 10.78 36.82 36.94
N ALA A 835 11.26 35.59 37.04
CA ALA A 835 10.57 34.47 37.68
C ALA A 835 9.16 34.14 37.11
N ALA A 836 8.83 34.53 35.86
CA ALA A 836 7.53 34.24 35.27
C ALA A 836 7.23 32.74 35.25
N LYS A 837 5.93 32.41 35.31
CA LYS A 837 5.43 31.03 35.26
C LYS A 837 5.74 30.41 33.90
N VAL A 838 6.29 29.21 33.90
CA VAL A 838 6.55 28.42 32.70
C VAL A 838 5.51 27.30 32.63
N GLU A 839 4.84 27.18 31.49
CA GLU A 839 3.90 26.09 31.23
C GLU A 839 4.17 25.45 29.86
N CYS A 840 4.23 24.13 29.83
CA CYS A 840 4.23 23.33 28.61
C CYS A 840 2.86 22.66 28.48
N LYS A 841 2.08 23.02 27.46
CA LYS A 841 0.73 22.48 27.22
C LYS A 841 0.64 21.87 25.83
N LEU A 842 -0.01 20.72 25.72
CA LEU A 842 -0.33 20.14 24.42
C LEU A 842 -1.53 20.85 23.82
N LEU A 843 -1.38 21.36 22.60
CA LEU A 843 -2.48 21.85 21.79
C LEU A 843 -3.24 20.68 21.16
N ASN A 844 -2.49 19.69 20.68
CA ASN A 844 -2.97 18.40 20.20
C ASN A 844 -1.87 17.36 20.51
N PRO A 845 -2.07 16.06 20.24
CA PRO A 845 -1.08 15.03 20.55
C PRO A 845 0.33 15.28 19.98
N PHE A 846 0.45 16.02 18.88
CA PHE A 846 1.70 16.26 18.14
C PHE A 846 2.18 17.71 18.18
N THR A 847 1.54 18.60 18.92
CA THR A 847 1.94 20.01 19.01
C THR A 847 1.92 20.49 20.45
N MET A 848 3.07 20.94 20.94
CA MET A 848 3.23 21.54 22.26
C MET A 848 3.35 23.07 22.15
N VAL A 849 2.79 23.78 23.12
CA VAL A 849 2.95 25.23 23.29
C VAL A 849 3.73 25.48 24.58
N LEU A 850 4.87 26.14 24.43
CA LEU A 850 5.66 26.68 25.52
C LEU A 850 5.14 28.09 25.85
N LYS A 851 4.75 28.31 27.10
CA LYS A 851 4.33 29.62 27.62
C LYS A 851 5.29 30.10 28.70
N ILE A 852 5.70 31.37 28.64
CA ILE A 852 6.48 32.05 29.68
C ILE A 852 5.74 33.33 30.05
N GLY A 853 5.08 33.34 31.21
CA GLY A 853 4.10 34.36 31.56
C GLY A 853 2.97 34.45 30.53
N ASP A 854 2.32 35.62 30.45
CA ASP A 854 1.23 35.88 29.50
C ASP A 854 1.72 36.46 28.17
N THR A 855 2.99 36.85 28.09
CA THR A 855 3.54 37.61 26.97
C THR A 855 4.27 36.77 25.94
N PHE A 856 4.81 35.60 26.31
CA PHE A 856 5.61 34.77 25.41
C PHE A 856 4.98 33.39 25.17
N HIS A 857 4.76 33.08 23.89
CA HIS A 857 4.17 31.82 23.42
C HIS A 857 4.97 31.27 22.24
N TYR A 858 5.37 30.00 22.30
CA TYR A 858 6.10 29.36 21.21
C TYR A 858 5.57 27.95 20.92
N LYS A 859 5.22 27.67 19.66
CA LYS A 859 4.69 26.38 19.21
C LYS A 859 5.83 25.45 18.77
N ILE A 860 5.73 24.19 19.18
CA ILE A 860 6.72 23.15 18.89
C ILE A 860 5.98 21.93 18.34
N ASP A 861 6.26 21.59 17.09
CA ASP A 861 5.79 20.34 16.49
C ASP A 861 6.64 19.17 16.98
N LEU A 862 5.95 18.12 17.41
CA LEU A 862 6.54 16.93 17.99
C LEU A 862 6.60 15.81 16.94
N PRO A 863 7.72 15.08 16.84
CA PRO A 863 7.83 13.93 15.94
C PRO A 863 6.97 12.74 16.46
N LEU A 864 6.85 12.60 17.77
CA LEU A 864 6.05 11.59 18.47
C LEU A 864 5.04 12.24 19.41
N PRO A 865 3.89 11.61 19.66
CA PRO A 865 2.96 12.11 20.66
C PRO A 865 3.45 11.75 22.07
N ILE A 866 3.19 12.63 23.03
CA ILE A 866 3.65 12.47 24.42
C ILE A 866 2.50 12.49 25.40
N ASP A 867 2.66 11.80 26.53
CA ASP A 867 1.76 11.90 27.67
C ASP A 867 2.20 13.05 28.58
N ALA A 868 1.58 14.21 28.39
CA ALA A 868 1.89 15.41 29.17
C ALA A 868 1.52 15.29 30.65
N THR A 869 0.69 14.32 31.05
CA THR A 869 0.31 14.14 32.47
C THR A 869 1.48 13.66 33.32
N GLN A 870 2.46 13.01 32.68
CA GLN A 870 3.71 12.54 33.29
C GLN A 870 4.90 13.44 32.95
N GLY A 871 4.64 14.62 32.37
CA GLY A 871 5.66 15.55 31.93
C GLY A 871 6.37 16.26 33.08
N ARG A 872 7.68 16.43 32.97
CA ARG A 872 8.52 17.13 33.95
C ARG A 872 9.20 18.32 33.30
N THR A 873 9.10 19.48 33.92
CA THR A 873 9.73 20.72 33.44
C THR A 873 10.88 21.11 34.35
N ARG A 874 12.05 21.40 33.76
CA ARG A 874 13.20 22.02 34.42
C ARG A 874 13.43 23.38 33.80
N VAL A 875 13.65 24.38 34.65
CA VAL A 875 13.81 25.77 34.23
C VAL A 875 15.13 26.30 34.77
N ALA A 876 16.01 26.75 33.88
CA ALA A 876 17.24 27.44 34.23
C ALA A 876 17.13 28.93 33.86
N ARG A 877 16.89 29.77 34.86
CA ARG A 877 16.63 31.21 34.64
C ARG A 877 17.90 32.00 34.34
N THR A 878 19.04 31.60 34.89
CA THR A 878 20.34 32.26 34.65
C THR A 878 20.91 31.93 33.27
N SER A 879 20.86 30.65 32.88
CA SER A 879 21.34 30.18 31.58
C SER A 879 20.25 30.14 30.50
N LEU A 880 19.07 30.70 30.81
CA LEU A 880 17.98 31.00 29.87
C LEU A 880 17.48 29.82 29.03
N TRP A 881 17.33 28.64 29.65
CA TRP A 881 16.78 27.47 28.98
C TRP A 881 15.70 26.75 29.79
N ILE A 882 14.82 26.06 29.08
CA ILE A 882 13.74 25.23 29.61
C ILE A 882 13.89 23.83 29.01
N GLU A 883 13.80 22.80 29.84
CA GLU A 883 13.79 21.40 29.43
C GLU A 883 12.47 20.77 29.86
N TYR A 884 11.80 20.10 28.93
CA TYR A 884 10.57 19.36 29.17
C TYR A 884 10.78 17.89 28.78
N GLU A 885 10.54 16.96 29.68
CA GLU A 885 10.66 15.52 29.42
C GLU A 885 9.33 14.82 29.72
N ALA A 886 8.82 14.04 28.77
CA ALA A 886 7.57 13.29 28.91
C ALA A 886 7.65 11.94 28.15
N PRO A 887 6.99 10.88 28.65
CA PRO A 887 6.94 9.61 27.96
C PRO A 887 6.17 9.70 26.64
N VAL A 888 6.59 8.89 25.66
CA VAL A 888 5.84 8.70 24.41
C VAL A 888 4.55 7.97 24.77
N THR A 889 3.42 8.50 24.30
CA THR A 889 2.10 7.92 24.61
C THR A 889 1.83 6.67 23.76
N THR A 890 0.80 5.91 24.12
CA THR A 890 0.33 4.76 23.35
C THR A 890 -1.02 5.05 22.68
N PRO A 891 -1.39 4.34 21.60
CA PRO A 891 -2.71 4.50 20.98
C PRO A 891 -3.87 4.34 21.98
N GLU A 892 -3.75 3.47 22.96
CA GLU A 892 -4.76 3.25 24.00
C GLU A 892 -4.93 4.49 24.90
N LEU A 893 -3.84 5.18 25.24
CA LEU A 893 -3.87 6.42 26.02
C LEU A 893 -4.32 7.63 25.19
N LEU A 894 -4.16 7.58 23.87
CA LEU A 894 -4.69 8.60 22.95
C LEU A 894 -6.18 8.40 22.64
N ALA A 895 -6.71 7.18 22.78
CA ALA A 895 -8.08 6.84 22.42
C ALA A 895 -9.15 7.72 23.09
N PRO A 896 -9.02 8.13 24.38
CA PRO A 896 -9.99 9.01 25.02
C PRO A 896 -9.98 10.45 24.48
N ARG A 897 -8.95 10.86 23.73
CA ARG A 897 -8.85 12.22 23.20
C ARG A 897 -9.67 12.39 21.91
N PRO A 898 -10.60 13.36 21.86
CA PRO A 898 -11.38 13.66 20.65
C PRO A 898 -10.54 14.07 19.44
N ASP A 899 -9.48 14.86 19.69
CA ASP A 899 -8.58 15.40 18.68
C ASP A 899 -7.58 14.38 18.10
N SER A 900 -7.61 13.13 18.58
CA SER A 900 -6.78 12.03 18.05
C SER A 900 -7.52 11.15 17.04
N MET A 901 -8.85 11.27 16.87
CA MET A 901 -9.61 10.37 15.99
C MET A 901 -9.44 10.73 14.52
N PHE A 902 -9.65 11.99 14.12
CA PHE A 902 -9.32 12.47 12.78
C PHE A 902 -8.74 13.88 12.91
N LEU A 903 -7.41 13.95 12.92
CA LEU A 903 -6.69 15.21 13.12
C LEU A 903 -6.89 16.11 11.90
N VAL A 904 -7.10 17.40 12.17
CA VAL A 904 -7.11 18.46 11.15
C VAL A 904 -5.91 19.35 11.39
N MET A 905 -4.99 19.33 10.43
CA MET A 905 -3.80 20.19 10.41
C MET A 905 -4.11 21.52 9.72
N ARG A 906 -3.13 22.42 9.75
CA ARG A 906 -3.15 23.66 8.98
C ARG A 906 -1.96 23.73 8.04
N ASP A 907 -2.19 24.21 6.83
CA ASP A 907 -1.11 24.53 5.91
C ASP A 907 -0.46 25.90 6.21
N ALA A 908 0.51 26.29 5.39
CA ALA A 908 1.21 27.57 5.53
C ALA A 908 0.29 28.80 5.38
N GLN A 909 -0.86 28.64 4.74
CA GLN A 909 -1.89 29.68 4.59
C GLN A 909 -2.99 29.56 5.66
N SER A 910 -2.76 28.77 6.71
CA SER A 910 -3.72 28.48 7.78
C SER A 910 -5.03 27.84 7.31
N ARG A 911 -5.03 27.15 6.16
CA ARG A 911 -6.18 26.40 5.67
C ARG A 911 -6.25 25.01 6.32
N PRO A 912 -7.45 24.47 6.58
CA PRO A 912 -7.62 23.11 7.08
C PRO A 912 -7.05 22.06 6.10
N VAL A 913 -6.31 21.09 6.65
CA VAL A 913 -5.82 19.91 5.93
C VAL A 913 -6.16 18.67 6.73
N LEU A 914 -6.95 17.77 6.16
CA LEU A 914 -7.28 16.48 6.77
C LEU A 914 -6.04 15.57 6.82
N ASP A 915 -5.74 15.00 7.99
CA ASP A 915 -4.52 14.23 8.20
C ASP A 915 -4.57 12.84 7.53
N HIS A 916 -5.57 12.01 7.85
CA HIS A 916 -5.72 10.67 7.25
C HIS A 916 -7.14 10.31 6.80
N ILE A 917 -8.15 11.10 7.16
CA ILE A 917 -9.47 10.96 6.54
C ILE A 917 -9.43 11.61 5.16
N HIS A 918 -9.80 10.84 4.16
CA HIS A 918 -9.72 11.28 2.77
C HIS A 918 -10.90 12.18 2.40
N TYR A 919 -10.62 13.15 1.54
CA TYR A 919 -11.60 13.98 0.86
C TYR A 919 -12.41 13.13 -0.12
N VAL A 920 -13.69 13.46 -0.25
CA VAL A 920 -14.62 12.85 -1.20
C VAL A 920 -15.33 13.93 -1.99
N VAL A 921 -15.68 13.62 -3.24
CA VAL A 921 -16.56 14.45 -4.07
C VAL A 921 -17.89 13.71 -4.19
N PRO A 922 -18.88 13.97 -3.31
CA PRO A 922 -20.06 13.12 -3.23
C PRO A 922 -20.83 13.04 -4.55
N ASP A 923 -20.81 14.11 -5.35
CA ASP A 923 -21.61 14.22 -6.57
C ASP A 923 -21.15 13.31 -7.72
N CYS A 924 -19.92 12.80 -7.69
CA CYS A 924 -19.45 11.78 -8.65
C CYS A 924 -19.56 10.34 -8.11
N LEU A 925 -19.95 10.17 -6.84
CA LEU A 925 -19.98 8.88 -6.17
C LEU A 925 -21.40 8.26 -6.19
N PRO A 926 -21.51 6.92 -6.37
CA PRO A 926 -22.79 6.24 -6.45
C PRO A 926 -23.68 6.44 -5.21
N LYS A 927 -24.98 6.64 -5.44
CA LYS A 927 -26.00 6.88 -4.43
C LYS A 927 -26.89 5.64 -4.28
N LEU A 928 -26.95 5.09 -3.07
CA LEU A 928 -27.77 3.92 -2.75
C LEU A 928 -29.27 4.26 -2.81
N TYR A 929 -30.07 3.31 -3.29
CA TYR A 929 -31.52 3.41 -3.24
C TYR A 929 -32.03 3.20 -1.82
N VAL A 930 -32.86 4.13 -1.35
CA VAL A 930 -33.61 4.02 -0.08
C VAL A 930 -35.10 4.12 -0.40
N GLY A 931 -35.82 3.02 -0.19
CA GLY A 931 -37.25 2.91 -0.46
C GLY A 931 -38.05 2.48 0.76
N ASN A 932 -39.27 1.96 0.53
CA ASN A 932 -40.16 1.47 1.59
C ASN A 932 -39.79 0.08 2.11
N SER A 933 -39.18 -0.77 1.27
CA SER A 933 -38.55 -2.02 1.66
C SER A 933 -37.09 -1.98 1.25
N ASN A 934 -36.19 -2.20 2.21
CA ASN A 934 -34.73 -2.07 2.03
C ASN A 934 -33.98 -3.37 2.36
N SER A 935 -34.57 -4.53 2.07
CA SER A 935 -33.89 -5.82 2.24
C SER A 935 -32.58 -5.90 1.45
N HIS A 936 -32.47 -5.21 0.31
CA HIS A 936 -31.23 -5.08 -0.47
C HIS A 936 -30.08 -4.39 0.28
N ALA A 937 -30.37 -3.66 1.37
CA ALA A 937 -29.37 -2.96 2.17
C ALA A 937 -28.91 -3.76 3.40
N GLN A 938 -29.33 -5.03 3.55
CA GLN A 938 -28.97 -5.86 4.70
C GLN A 938 -27.46 -6.05 4.87
N TRP A 939 -26.67 -6.02 3.78
CA TRP A 939 -25.21 -6.09 3.84
C TRP A 939 -24.59 -4.93 4.65
N MET A 940 -25.28 -3.80 4.78
CA MET A 940 -24.85 -2.66 5.61
C MET A 940 -24.66 -3.08 7.06
N THR A 941 -25.47 -4.02 7.56
CA THR A 941 -25.37 -4.54 8.92
C THR A 941 -24.03 -5.21 9.17
N MET A 942 -23.47 -5.90 8.16
CA MET A 942 -22.18 -6.55 8.27
C MET A 942 -21.07 -5.50 8.35
N CYS A 943 -21.03 -4.53 7.43
CA CYS A 943 -19.91 -3.58 7.32
C CYS A 943 -19.96 -2.38 8.28
N THR A 944 -21.06 -2.18 9.02
CA THR A 944 -21.24 -1.07 9.98
C THR A 944 -21.39 -1.53 11.43
N SER A 945 -21.47 -2.84 11.67
CA SER A 945 -21.64 -3.39 13.02
C SER A 945 -20.49 -3.04 13.96
N ILE A 946 -20.75 -3.19 15.26
CA ILE A 946 -19.73 -3.14 16.32
C ILE A 946 -18.55 -4.05 15.98
N ALA A 947 -18.82 -5.31 15.64
CA ALA A 947 -17.79 -6.29 15.32
C ALA A 947 -16.97 -5.92 14.07
N ALA A 948 -17.51 -5.10 13.15
CA ALA A 948 -16.83 -4.63 11.95
C ALA A 948 -16.02 -3.34 12.15
N THR A 949 -16.46 -2.45 13.04
CA THR A 949 -15.92 -1.09 13.17
C THR A 949 -15.01 -0.87 14.37
N MET A 950 -15.13 -1.72 15.40
CA MET A 950 -14.43 -1.56 16.66
C MET A 950 -13.11 -2.34 16.72
N SER A 951 -12.15 -1.82 17.48
CA SER A 951 -10.93 -2.55 17.85
C SER A 951 -11.19 -3.60 18.93
N VAL A 952 -10.20 -4.46 19.21
CA VAL A 952 -10.32 -5.47 20.27
C VAL A 952 -10.57 -4.80 21.63
N THR A 953 -9.83 -3.74 21.92
CA THR A 953 -10.01 -2.96 23.15
C THR A 953 -11.40 -2.31 23.22
N GLU A 954 -11.88 -1.71 22.13
CA GLU A 954 -13.22 -1.11 22.09
C GLU A 954 -14.33 -2.16 22.31
N VAL A 955 -14.19 -3.36 21.74
CA VAL A 955 -15.13 -4.47 21.98
C VAL A 955 -15.12 -4.91 23.43
N ALA A 956 -13.94 -5.09 24.04
CA ALA A 956 -13.83 -5.44 25.46
C ALA A 956 -14.44 -4.35 26.37
N MET A 957 -14.27 -3.07 26.01
CA MET A 957 -14.90 -1.95 26.71
C MET A 957 -16.43 -1.99 26.58
N GLN A 958 -16.97 -2.34 25.41
CA GLN A 958 -18.41 -2.49 25.20
C GLN A 958 -19.00 -3.64 26.03
N GLU A 959 -18.32 -4.78 26.08
CA GLU A 959 -18.75 -5.94 26.90
C GLU A 959 -18.78 -5.58 28.38
N LYS A 960 -17.76 -4.86 28.85
CA LYS A 960 -17.70 -4.37 30.22
C LYS A 960 -18.79 -3.33 30.50
N ALA A 961 -19.04 -2.40 29.58
CA ALA A 961 -20.11 -1.42 29.74
C ALA A 961 -21.49 -2.08 29.81
N SER A 962 -21.73 -3.10 28.96
CA SER A 962 -22.98 -3.86 28.92
C SER A 962 -23.17 -4.77 30.14
N SER A 963 -22.09 -5.34 30.70
CA SER A 963 -22.18 -6.25 31.85
C SER A 963 -22.22 -5.54 33.21
N CYS A 964 -21.71 -4.31 33.29
CA CYS A 964 -21.69 -3.52 34.52
C CYS A 964 -22.70 -2.35 34.53
N ASP A 965 -23.65 -2.32 33.58
CA ASP A 965 -24.62 -1.23 33.39
C ASP A 965 -23.97 0.18 33.41
N ILE A 966 -22.78 0.32 32.79
CA ILE A 966 -22.10 1.60 32.73
C ILE A 966 -22.85 2.50 31.75
N THR A 967 -23.43 3.58 32.26
CA THR A 967 -24.27 4.51 31.49
C THR A 967 -23.49 5.52 30.66
N ASN A 968 -22.19 5.70 30.90
CA ASN A 968 -21.33 6.64 30.17
C ASN A 968 -20.20 5.88 29.48
N LYS A 969 -20.39 5.54 28.21
CA LYS A 969 -19.42 4.78 27.43
C LYS A 969 -18.21 5.63 27.05
N PRO A 970 -17.09 5.02 26.62
CA PRO A 970 -15.99 5.73 25.96
C PRO A 970 -16.48 6.51 24.73
N GLY A 971 -15.94 7.71 24.50
CA GLY A 971 -16.46 8.60 23.45
C GLY A 971 -16.37 8.04 22.02
N ARG A 972 -15.28 7.35 21.68
CA ARG A 972 -15.12 6.69 20.36
C ARG A 972 -16.19 5.63 20.10
N LEU A 973 -16.53 4.88 21.14
CA LEU A 973 -17.56 3.84 21.12
C LEU A 973 -18.94 4.47 20.87
N GLY A 974 -19.29 5.50 21.64
CA GLY A 974 -20.55 6.24 21.46
C GLY A 974 -20.73 6.78 20.04
N VAL A 975 -19.70 7.44 19.48
CA VAL A 975 -19.80 7.98 18.10
C VAL A 975 -20.03 6.88 17.06
N LYS A 976 -19.32 5.75 17.17
CA LYS A 976 -19.50 4.61 16.25
C LYS A 976 -20.90 4.02 16.35
N GLU A 977 -21.45 3.89 17.56
CA GLU A 977 -22.82 3.45 17.79
C GLU A 977 -23.84 4.44 17.22
N SER A 978 -23.67 5.75 17.45
CA SER A 978 -24.55 6.80 16.92
C SER A 978 -24.58 6.78 15.39
N ILE A 979 -23.43 6.65 14.72
CA ILE A 979 -23.35 6.54 13.26
C ILE A 979 -24.04 5.25 12.77
N TYR A 980 -23.80 4.12 13.45
CA TYR A 980 -24.47 2.86 13.14
C TYR A 980 -26.00 3.01 13.26
N MET A 981 -26.50 3.65 14.32
CA MET A 981 -27.94 3.88 14.50
C MET A 981 -28.53 4.77 13.41
N MET A 982 -27.83 5.84 12.99
CA MET A 982 -28.27 6.66 11.85
C MET A 982 -28.47 5.79 10.60
N ILE A 983 -27.52 4.91 10.28
CA ILE A 983 -27.61 4.02 9.12
C ILE A 983 -28.80 3.06 9.25
N MET A 984 -29.00 2.46 10.43
CA MET A 984 -30.13 1.54 10.66
C MET A 984 -31.48 2.24 10.49
N HIS A 985 -31.63 3.46 11.02
CA HIS A 985 -32.84 4.27 10.86
C HIS A 985 -33.05 4.76 9.43
N ILE A 986 -32.01 5.09 8.66
CA ILE A 986 -32.17 5.49 7.25
C ILE A 986 -32.81 4.37 6.43
N PHE A 987 -32.35 3.13 6.63
CA PHE A 987 -32.86 1.98 5.87
C PHE A 987 -34.05 1.27 6.55
N GLY A 988 -34.39 1.60 7.79
CA GLY A 988 -35.41 0.89 8.57
C GLY A 988 -35.04 -0.58 8.85
N LEU A 989 -33.75 -0.84 9.10
CA LEU A 989 -33.24 -2.18 9.40
C LEU A 989 -33.44 -2.51 10.89
N PHE A 990 -33.57 -3.80 11.23
CA PHE A 990 -33.85 -4.27 12.61
C PHE A 990 -35.06 -3.60 13.26
N ASP A 991 -36.15 -3.49 12.49
CA ASP A 991 -37.43 -2.91 12.92
C ASP A 991 -37.31 -1.47 13.47
N LYS A 992 -36.26 -0.74 13.06
CA LYS A 992 -36.09 0.68 13.40
C LYS A 992 -37.04 1.54 12.57
N GLU A 993 -37.62 2.55 13.22
CA GLU A 993 -38.45 3.55 12.54
C GLU A 993 -37.61 4.30 11.50
N ARG A 994 -38.13 4.44 10.29
CA ARG A 994 -37.38 5.07 9.20
C ARG A 994 -37.32 6.58 9.37
N SER A 995 -36.11 7.16 9.36
CA SER A 995 -35.92 8.62 9.34
C SER A 995 -34.62 9.03 8.65
N TYR A 996 -34.62 10.28 8.15
CA TYR A 996 -33.48 10.96 7.55
C TYR A 996 -33.06 12.20 8.36
N MET A 997 -33.70 12.40 9.51
CA MET A 997 -33.57 13.59 10.34
C MET A 997 -33.17 13.16 11.74
N PHE A 998 -31.99 13.58 12.17
CA PHE A 998 -31.43 13.20 13.44
C PHE A 998 -31.12 14.44 14.29
N GLY A 999 -31.54 14.42 15.55
CA GLY A 999 -31.07 15.34 16.57
C GLY A 999 -29.94 14.70 17.36
N LEU A 1000 -28.78 15.34 17.40
CA LEU A 1000 -27.69 14.95 18.27
C LEU A 1000 -27.79 15.74 19.58
N HIS A 1001 -28.05 15.07 20.69
CA HIS A 1001 -28.29 15.70 21.99
C HIS A 1001 -27.28 15.20 23.02
N GLY A 1002 -26.58 16.10 23.68
CA GLY A 1002 -25.87 15.78 24.92
C GLY A 1002 -26.76 15.99 26.14
N ALA A 1003 -26.38 15.41 27.28
CA ALA A 1003 -27.09 15.62 28.55
C ALA A 1003 -27.23 17.11 28.95
N SER A 1004 -26.30 17.95 28.49
CA SER A 1004 -26.24 19.38 28.82
C SER A 1004 -26.74 20.32 27.71
N GLY A 1005 -27.26 19.78 26.60
CA GLY A 1005 -27.76 20.60 25.48
C GLY A 1005 -27.64 19.94 24.10
N GLU A 1006 -28.20 20.59 23.09
CA GLU A 1006 -28.22 20.10 21.71
C GLU A 1006 -26.87 20.36 21.01
N ILE A 1007 -26.39 19.39 20.22
CA ILE A 1007 -25.12 19.48 19.49
C ILE A 1007 -25.38 19.98 18.07
N ALA A 1008 -26.21 19.24 17.32
CA ALA A 1008 -26.50 19.53 15.92
C ALA A 1008 -27.78 18.82 15.43
N LEU A 1009 -28.40 19.37 14.39
CA LEU A 1009 -29.38 18.65 13.56
C LEU A 1009 -28.69 18.12 12.30
N VAL A 1010 -28.94 16.86 11.97
CA VAL A 1010 -28.39 16.18 10.79
C VAL A 1010 -29.53 15.78 9.86
N PHE A 1011 -29.49 16.26 8.63
CA PHE A 1011 -30.44 15.92 7.57
C PHE A 1011 -29.71 15.15 6.47
N VAL A 1012 -30.02 13.88 6.31
CA VAL A 1012 -29.31 13.00 5.36
C VAL A 1012 -30.01 13.04 4.00
N ASP A 1013 -29.28 13.44 2.95
CA ASP A 1013 -29.78 13.41 1.56
C ASP A 1013 -29.61 12.03 0.95
N ALA A 1014 -28.47 11.39 1.21
CA ALA A 1014 -28.09 10.14 0.59
C ALA A 1014 -27.12 9.32 1.44
N VAL A 1015 -27.16 8.00 1.25
CA VAL A 1015 -26.05 7.11 1.59
C VAL A 1015 -25.29 6.83 0.30
N ARG A 1016 -24.00 7.19 0.27
CA ARG A 1016 -23.15 7.07 -0.91
C ARG A 1016 -22.08 6.00 -0.74
N MET A 1017 -21.69 5.38 -1.84
CA MET A 1017 -20.60 4.41 -1.89
C MET A 1017 -19.28 5.11 -2.15
N ASP A 1018 -18.35 4.96 -1.22
CA ASP A 1018 -16.96 5.39 -1.34
C ASP A 1018 -16.15 4.25 -1.96
N VAL A 1019 -16.25 4.15 -3.28
CA VAL A 1019 -15.77 2.99 -4.03
C VAL A 1019 -14.24 2.83 -4.00
N SER A 1020 -13.49 3.93 -3.86
CA SER A 1020 -12.02 3.95 -3.67
C SER A 1020 -11.60 3.25 -2.36
N ASN A 1021 -12.42 3.44 -1.32
CA ASN A 1021 -12.15 2.99 0.06
C ASN A 1021 -13.06 1.83 0.50
N GLN A 1022 -13.81 1.24 -0.44
CA GLN A 1022 -14.68 0.08 -0.24
C GLN A 1022 -15.67 0.23 0.92
N THR A 1023 -16.18 1.44 1.15
CA THR A 1023 -17.10 1.74 2.25
C THR A 1023 -18.27 2.63 1.80
N VAL A 1024 -19.04 3.11 2.76
CA VAL A 1024 -20.17 4.02 2.59
C VAL A 1024 -20.04 5.23 3.52
N PHE A 1025 -20.74 6.30 3.20
CA PHE A 1025 -20.86 7.47 4.06
C PHE A 1025 -22.23 8.15 3.89
N LEU A 1026 -22.61 8.95 4.89
CA LEU A 1026 -23.81 9.78 4.83
C LEU A 1026 -23.46 11.12 4.19
N ASP A 1027 -24.08 11.45 3.07
CA ASP A 1027 -24.09 12.80 2.48
C ASP A 1027 -25.22 13.58 3.15
N ALA A 1028 -24.86 14.49 4.05
CA ALA A 1028 -25.80 15.14 4.95
C ALA A 1028 -25.60 16.67 5.00
N ALA A 1029 -26.67 17.37 5.35
CA ALA A 1029 -26.62 18.76 5.80
C ALA A 1029 -26.63 18.80 7.33
N ILE A 1030 -25.71 19.56 7.90
CA ILE A 1030 -25.52 19.70 9.35
C ILE A 1030 -25.84 21.14 9.73
N ILE A 1031 -26.73 21.30 10.72
CA ILE A 1031 -27.03 22.58 11.36
C ILE A 1031 -26.47 22.52 12.77
N GLN A 1032 -25.47 23.36 13.03
CA GLN A 1032 -24.95 23.51 14.36
C GLN A 1032 -25.92 24.34 15.21
N LEU A 1033 -26.21 23.87 16.42
CA LEU A 1033 -27.01 24.60 17.40
C LEU A 1033 -26.07 25.33 18.36
N HIS A 1034 -26.10 26.66 18.33
CA HIS A 1034 -25.27 27.50 19.22
C HIS A 1034 -26.01 28.79 19.60
N ALA A 1035 -25.60 29.44 20.69
CA ALA A 1035 -26.36 30.51 21.34
C ALA A 1035 -26.76 31.68 20.41
N LYS A 1036 -25.89 32.02 19.44
CA LYS A 1036 -26.13 33.12 18.48
C LYS A 1036 -27.14 32.79 17.38
N THR A 1037 -27.32 31.52 17.02
CA THR A 1037 -28.23 31.08 15.95
C THR A 1037 -29.47 30.37 16.47
N GLY A 1038 -29.44 29.90 17.72
CA GLY A 1038 -30.53 29.21 18.41
C GLY A 1038 -31.90 29.89 18.28
N PRO A 1039 -32.05 31.21 18.53
CA PRO A 1039 -33.36 31.87 18.43
C PRO A 1039 -33.92 31.99 17.01
N ASP A 1040 -33.06 32.11 16.00
CA ASP A 1040 -33.46 32.16 14.58
C ASP A 1040 -33.81 30.76 14.07
N ILE A 1041 -33.04 29.75 14.50
CA ILE A 1041 -33.29 28.34 14.18
C ILE A 1041 -34.55 27.86 14.89
N ALA A 1042 -34.76 28.16 16.18
CA ALA A 1042 -35.93 27.76 16.97
C ALA A 1042 -37.26 28.30 16.40
N ARG A 1043 -37.26 29.51 15.83
CA ARG A 1043 -38.42 30.03 15.07
C ARG A 1043 -38.66 29.24 13.78
N SER A 1044 -37.59 28.81 13.11
CA SER A 1044 -37.64 28.07 11.85
C SER A 1044 -37.92 26.57 12.04
N THR A 1045 -37.60 25.98 13.20
CA THR A 1045 -37.87 24.57 13.55
C THR A 1045 -39.34 24.28 13.84
N SER A 1046 -40.20 25.30 13.97
CA SER A 1046 -41.66 25.13 13.92
C SER A 1046 -42.12 24.39 12.66
N SER A 1047 -41.36 24.47 11.56
CA SER A 1047 -41.61 23.69 10.35
C SER A 1047 -41.36 22.19 10.48
N LEU A 1048 -40.69 21.74 11.55
CA LEU A 1048 -40.42 20.32 11.83
C LEU A 1048 -41.57 19.62 12.58
N TYR A 1049 -42.58 20.37 13.06
CA TYR A 1049 -43.76 19.78 13.73
C TYR A 1049 -44.46 18.79 12.79
N GLY A 1050 -44.61 17.53 13.24
CA GLY A 1050 -45.23 16.43 12.47
C GLY A 1050 -44.27 15.59 11.61
N GLN A 1051 -42.96 15.85 11.65
CA GLN A 1051 -41.94 14.99 11.03
C GLN A 1051 -41.31 14.05 12.09
N THR A 1052 -40.98 12.81 11.70
CA THR A 1052 -40.21 11.90 12.56
C THR A 1052 -38.74 12.34 12.62
N VAL A 1053 -38.35 12.98 13.73
CA VAL A 1053 -36.96 13.27 14.05
C VAL A 1053 -36.48 12.25 15.09
N ILE A 1054 -35.41 11.51 14.77
CA ILE A 1054 -34.82 10.55 15.70
C ILE A 1054 -33.79 11.30 16.56
N VAL A 1055 -34.03 11.33 17.87
CA VAL A 1055 -33.09 11.90 18.84
C VAL A 1055 -32.09 10.83 19.25
N LEU A 1056 -30.81 11.11 19.00
CA LEU A 1056 -29.68 10.30 19.45
C LEU A 1056 -29.03 11.01 20.64
N THR A 1057 -29.18 10.42 21.82
CA THR A 1057 -28.59 10.94 23.06
C THR A 1057 -27.14 10.50 23.14
N ALA A 1058 -26.22 11.45 22.97
CA ALA A 1058 -24.79 11.26 23.09
C ALA A 1058 -24.35 11.24 24.56
N ASP A 1059 -23.51 10.28 24.90
CA ASP A 1059 -22.92 10.16 26.23
C ASP A 1059 -22.01 11.36 26.56
N LYS A 1060 -21.76 11.60 27.85
CA LYS A 1060 -20.90 12.72 28.31
C LYS A 1060 -19.52 12.68 27.66
N ASN A 1061 -18.95 11.49 27.48
CA ASN A 1061 -17.65 11.33 26.83
C ASN A 1061 -17.72 11.36 25.28
N GLU A 1062 -18.91 11.19 24.69
CA GLU A 1062 -19.15 11.20 23.25
C GLU A 1062 -19.28 12.62 22.70
N VAL A 1063 -19.94 13.52 23.44
CA VAL A 1063 -20.18 14.92 23.04
C VAL A 1063 -18.91 15.61 22.51
N PRO A 1064 -17.73 15.55 23.20
CA PRO A 1064 -16.51 16.19 22.69
C PRO A 1064 -16.03 15.63 21.36
N PHE A 1065 -16.26 14.35 21.06
CA PHE A 1065 -15.90 13.76 19.76
C PHE A 1065 -16.74 14.37 18.65
N TRP A 1066 -18.06 14.48 18.83
CA TRP A 1066 -18.91 15.15 17.84
C TRP A 1066 -18.46 16.60 17.57
N LEU A 1067 -18.10 17.36 18.61
CA LEU A 1067 -17.62 18.74 18.44
C LEU A 1067 -16.34 18.83 17.58
N HIS A 1068 -15.45 17.84 17.67
CA HIS A 1068 -14.25 17.76 16.81
C HIS A 1068 -14.54 17.20 15.41
N LEU A 1069 -15.47 16.25 15.29
CA LEU A 1069 -15.72 15.51 14.06
C LEU A 1069 -16.60 16.27 13.06
N LEU A 1070 -17.55 17.09 13.51
CA LEU A 1070 -18.45 17.82 12.62
C LEU A 1070 -17.70 18.76 11.64
N PRO A 1071 -16.73 19.59 12.09
CA PRO A 1071 -15.88 20.35 11.17
C PRO A 1071 -15.10 19.47 10.19
N THR A 1072 -14.54 18.36 10.68
CA THR A 1072 -13.79 17.40 9.86
C THR A 1072 -14.66 16.82 8.74
N PHE A 1073 -15.91 16.45 9.04
CA PHE A 1073 -16.83 15.90 8.06
C PHE A 1073 -17.33 16.94 7.05
N ALA A 1074 -17.42 18.22 7.46
CA ALA A 1074 -17.70 19.33 6.55
C ALA A 1074 -16.52 19.57 5.57
N GLU A 1075 -15.29 19.59 6.07
CA GLU A 1075 -14.09 19.70 5.22
C GLU A 1075 -13.93 18.51 4.28
N ARG A 1076 -14.32 17.30 4.71
CA ARG A 1076 -14.20 16.05 3.94
C ARG A 1076 -14.90 16.10 2.57
N CYS A 1077 -16.04 16.78 2.45
CA CYS A 1077 -16.78 16.89 1.19
C CYS A 1077 -16.94 18.32 0.68
N ARG A 1078 -16.03 19.21 1.12
CA ARG A 1078 -16.02 20.61 0.75
C ARG A 1078 -16.07 20.80 -0.78
N THR A 1079 -17.04 21.58 -1.23
CA THR A 1079 -17.22 22.04 -2.62
C THR A 1079 -17.11 23.58 -2.74
N TRP A 1080 -16.64 24.21 -1.67
CA TRP A 1080 -16.48 25.66 -1.52
C TRP A 1080 -15.04 25.99 -1.08
N GLU A 1081 -14.67 27.25 -1.08
CA GLU A 1081 -13.34 27.71 -0.67
C GLU A 1081 -13.39 28.50 0.63
N HIS A 1082 -12.32 28.36 1.43
CA HIS A 1082 -12.11 29.20 2.60
C HIS A 1082 -11.85 30.64 2.17
N LYS A 1083 -12.72 31.57 2.60
CA LYS A 1083 -12.62 33.00 2.28
C LYS A 1083 -11.42 33.63 3.00
N SER A 1084 -10.97 34.80 2.53
CA SER A 1084 -9.87 35.55 3.16
C SER A 1084 -10.15 35.88 4.64
N PHE A 1085 -11.41 36.11 4.99
CA PHE A 1085 -11.90 36.38 6.33
C PHE A 1085 -12.43 35.14 7.07
N CYS A 1086 -12.08 33.93 6.61
CA CYS A 1086 -12.47 32.68 7.29
C CYS A 1086 -12.00 32.68 8.75
N GLU A 1087 -12.88 32.24 9.66
CA GLU A 1087 -12.63 32.19 11.10
C GLU A 1087 -11.43 31.30 11.45
N TYR A 1088 -11.13 30.28 10.65
CA TYR A 1088 -9.94 29.43 10.83
C TYR A 1088 -8.61 30.12 10.52
N ARG A 1089 -8.63 31.23 9.77
CA ARG A 1089 -7.43 31.99 9.39
C ARG A 1089 -7.02 33.04 10.42
N VAL A 1090 -7.86 33.31 11.42
CA VAL A 1090 -7.55 34.26 12.49
C VAL A 1090 -6.36 33.75 13.31
N GLU A 1091 -5.43 34.64 13.65
CA GLU A 1091 -4.28 34.28 14.49
C GLU A 1091 -4.75 33.72 15.83
N GLY A 1092 -4.19 32.57 16.24
CA GLY A 1092 -4.63 31.88 17.45
C GLY A 1092 -5.90 31.03 17.30
N ALA A 1093 -6.57 31.01 16.14
CA ALA A 1093 -7.72 30.14 15.91
C ALA A 1093 -7.36 28.64 16.00
N HIS A 1094 -8.37 27.81 16.16
CA HIS A 1094 -8.27 26.35 16.23
C HIS A 1094 -9.35 25.70 15.36
N ILE A 1095 -9.18 24.41 15.09
CA ILE A 1095 -10.19 23.58 14.44
C ILE A 1095 -10.46 22.41 15.40
N PRO A 1096 -11.66 22.30 15.99
CA PRO A 1096 -12.81 23.21 15.88
C PRO A 1096 -12.54 24.63 16.43
N LEU A 1097 -13.39 25.60 16.06
CA LEU A 1097 -13.32 26.98 16.59
C LEU A 1097 -13.51 27.03 18.11
N SER A 1098 -14.35 26.14 18.64
CA SER A 1098 -14.56 25.93 20.07
C SER A 1098 -14.77 24.45 20.37
N THR A 1099 -14.44 24.04 21.59
CA THR A 1099 -14.73 22.71 22.14
C THR A 1099 -15.83 22.76 23.21
N GLN A 1100 -16.47 23.92 23.40
CA GLN A 1100 -17.57 24.11 24.33
C GLN A 1100 -18.91 23.93 23.63
N LEU A 1101 -19.87 23.32 24.33
CA LEU A 1101 -21.25 23.20 23.87
C LEU A 1101 -21.89 24.60 23.78
N ASN A 1102 -22.80 24.80 22.83
CA ASN A 1102 -23.48 26.07 22.54
C ASN A 1102 -22.59 27.21 21.96
N GLU A 1103 -21.32 26.96 21.69
CA GLU A 1103 -20.43 27.89 20.95
C GLU A 1103 -20.25 27.43 19.51
N GLN A 1104 -19.92 28.35 18.59
CA GLN A 1104 -19.67 28.03 17.18
C GLN A 1104 -18.40 27.14 17.06
N ILE A 1105 -18.50 26.00 16.36
CA ILE A 1105 -17.39 25.05 16.18
C ILE A 1105 -16.85 25.00 14.75
N MET A 1106 -17.68 25.39 13.76
CA MET A 1106 -17.33 25.40 12.33
C MET A 1106 -17.19 26.81 11.77
N CYS A 1107 -16.34 27.00 10.76
CA CYS A 1107 -16.29 28.24 10.00
C CYS A 1107 -17.60 28.47 9.20
N SER A 1108 -17.88 29.73 8.87
CA SER A 1108 -19.10 30.09 8.12
C SER A 1108 -18.96 29.97 6.60
N CYS A 1109 -17.78 29.60 6.08
CA CYS A 1109 -17.50 29.61 4.64
C CYS A 1109 -18.43 28.70 3.82
N GLY A 1110 -18.83 27.55 4.37
CA GLY A 1110 -19.68 26.55 3.71
C GLY A 1110 -21.19 26.72 3.92
N MET A 1111 -21.62 27.70 4.70
CA MET A 1111 -23.02 27.83 5.12
C MET A 1111 -23.94 28.15 3.93
N GLY A 1112 -25.00 27.36 3.75
CA GLY A 1112 -25.98 27.53 2.67
C GLY A 1112 -25.54 27.03 1.29
N ILE A 1113 -24.32 26.48 1.17
CA ILE A 1113 -23.77 26.01 -0.11
C ILE A 1113 -24.10 24.52 -0.31
N PHE A 1114 -25.00 24.23 -1.26
CA PHE A 1114 -25.45 22.88 -1.57
C PHE A 1114 -25.69 22.70 -3.08
N PRO A 1115 -25.57 21.48 -3.62
CA PRO A 1115 -25.99 21.17 -4.99
C PRO A 1115 -27.46 21.53 -5.26
N ASN A 1116 -27.78 21.72 -6.52
CA ASN A 1116 -29.17 21.97 -6.94
C ASN A 1116 -30.06 20.77 -6.60
N GLY A 1117 -31.22 21.06 -6.00
CA GLY A 1117 -32.18 20.02 -5.62
C GLY A 1117 -31.85 19.25 -4.33
N TYR A 1118 -30.76 19.59 -3.64
CA TYR A 1118 -30.37 18.96 -2.37
C TYR A 1118 -31.49 19.05 -1.33
N LEU A 1119 -31.94 17.90 -0.82
CA LEU A 1119 -33.05 17.78 0.13
C LEU A 1119 -34.32 18.56 -0.30
N LYS A 1120 -34.57 18.72 -1.61
CA LYS A 1120 -35.70 19.52 -2.13
C LYS A 1120 -37.06 19.04 -1.63
N HIS A 1121 -37.19 17.76 -1.33
CA HIS A 1121 -38.42 17.13 -0.85
C HIS A 1121 -38.72 17.44 0.62
N LEU A 1122 -37.71 17.85 1.40
CA LEU A 1122 -37.87 18.22 2.80
C LEU A 1122 -38.14 19.73 2.90
N LYS A 1123 -39.40 20.13 2.83
CA LYS A 1123 -39.83 21.53 3.04
C LYS A 1123 -39.23 22.18 4.30
N PRO A 1124 -39.16 21.51 5.47
CA PRO A 1124 -38.58 22.09 6.67
C PRO A 1124 -37.09 22.43 6.51
N PHE A 1125 -36.34 21.59 5.80
CA PHE A 1125 -34.93 21.86 5.52
C PHE A 1125 -34.73 23.10 4.66
N GLN A 1126 -35.61 23.38 3.69
CA GLN A 1126 -35.46 24.56 2.83
C GLN A 1126 -35.51 25.88 3.62
N ALA A 1127 -36.31 25.96 4.69
CA ALA A 1127 -36.32 27.11 5.59
C ALA A 1127 -35.02 27.25 6.39
N LEU A 1128 -34.36 26.12 6.67
CA LEU A 1128 -33.17 26.02 7.50
C LEU A 1128 -31.85 26.01 6.69
N LYS A 1129 -31.93 25.84 5.36
CA LYS A 1129 -30.79 25.62 4.45
C LYS A 1129 -29.66 26.64 4.63
N LYS A 1130 -29.98 27.92 4.84
CA LYS A 1130 -29.00 29.00 5.03
C LYS A 1130 -28.13 28.84 6.29
N HIS A 1131 -28.55 28.01 7.23
CA HIS A 1131 -27.85 27.70 8.48
C HIS A 1131 -27.14 26.35 8.45
N ALA A 1132 -27.16 25.65 7.31
CA ALA A 1132 -26.61 24.31 7.19
C ALA A 1132 -25.31 24.31 6.39
N VAL A 1133 -24.42 23.36 6.71
CA VAL A 1133 -23.23 23.04 5.93
C VAL A 1133 -23.29 21.58 5.46
N ARG A 1134 -22.88 21.29 4.23
CA ARG A 1134 -22.78 19.91 3.73
C ARG A 1134 -21.63 19.18 4.43
N ALA A 1135 -21.85 17.93 4.81
CA ALA A 1135 -20.87 17.08 5.47
C ALA A 1135 -20.95 15.63 4.97
N ALA A 1136 -19.82 14.93 4.98
CA ALA A 1136 -19.72 13.52 4.63
C ALA A 1136 -19.33 12.68 5.86
N ILE A 1137 -20.33 12.12 6.55
CA ILE A 1137 -20.14 11.35 7.79
C ILE A 1137 -19.72 9.91 7.43
N PRO A 1138 -18.46 9.48 7.70
CA PRO A 1138 -17.97 8.15 7.36
C PRO A 1138 -18.48 7.07 8.31
N VAL A 1139 -18.41 5.81 7.87
CA VAL A 1139 -18.25 4.69 8.81
C VAL A 1139 -16.82 4.71 9.34
N ILE A 1140 -16.63 4.60 10.66
CA ILE A 1140 -15.32 4.72 11.28
C ILE A 1140 -14.84 3.35 11.77
N TYR A 1141 -13.80 2.82 11.11
CA TYR A 1141 -13.17 1.55 11.44
C TYR A 1141 -11.94 1.77 12.33
N SER A 1142 -11.55 0.73 13.08
CA SER A 1142 -10.22 0.67 13.70
C SER A 1142 -9.12 0.55 12.63
N SER A 1143 -7.90 0.90 12.97
CA SER A 1143 -6.79 0.85 12.01
C SER A 1143 -6.15 -0.55 11.97
N PRO A 1144 -5.91 -1.15 10.80
CA PRO A 1144 -5.32 -2.49 10.69
C PRO A 1144 -3.83 -2.54 11.08
N ILE A 1145 -3.18 -1.38 11.24
CA ILE A 1145 -1.76 -1.29 11.65
C ILE A 1145 -1.59 -0.85 13.11
N SER A 1146 -2.69 -0.61 13.83
CA SER A 1146 -2.65 -0.31 15.26
C SER A 1146 -2.21 -1.55 16.05
N PRO A 1147 -1.51 -1.40 17.19
CA PRO A 1147 -1.16 -2.56 18.04
C PRO A 1147 -2.38 -3.27 18.64
N ASP A 1148 -3.55 -2.61 18.60
CA ASP A 1148 -4.86 -3.05 19.09
C ASP A 1148 -5.62 -3.95 18.10
N THR A 1149 -4.91 -4.91 17.50
CA THR A 1149 -5.45 -5.89 16.54
C THR A 1149 -5.19 -7.30 17.07
N GLY A 1150 -6.26 -8.08 17.23
CA GLY A 1150 -6.24 -9.47 17.74
C GLY A 1150 -7.60 -10.14 17.52
N THR A 1151 -7.71 -11.41 17.93
CA THR A 1151 -8.94 -12.20 17.82
C THR A 1151 -10.02 -11.65 18.76
N LEU A 1152 -11.24 -11.42 18.24
CA LEU A 1152 -12.37 -10.97 19.05
C LEU A 1152 -12.85 -12.06 20.04
N PRO A 1153 -13.47 -11.67 21.18
CA PRO A 1153 -14.04 -12.62 22.12
C PRO A 1153 -15.14 -13.50 21.48
N PRO A 1154 -15.31 -14.76 21.93
CA PRO A 1154 -16.34 -15.67 21.42
C PRO A 1154 -17.79 -15.18 21.65
N SER A 1155 -18.02 -14.20 22.52
CA SER A 1155 -19.36 -13.67 22.82
C SER A 1155 -20.06 -13.03 21.61
N PHE A 1156 -19.29 -12.44 20.69
CA PHE A 1156 -19.81 -11.78 19.48
C PHE A 1156 -19.95 -12.71 18.27
N THR A 1157 -19.52 -13.97 18.38
CA THR A 1157 -19.52 -14.94 17.26
C THR A 1157 -20.87 -15.64 17.08
N ASN A 1158 -21.77 -15.53 18.05
CA ASN A 1158 -23.06 -16.24 18.06
C ASN A 1158 -24.29 -15.40 17.66
N THR A 1159 -24.15 -14.09 17.43
CA THR A 1159 -25.31 -13.17 17.28
C THR A 1159 -25.78 -12.93 15.84
N ILE A 1160 -25.12 -13.48 14.81
CA ILE A 1160 -25.52 -13.31 13.40
C ILE A 1160 -26.00 -14.65 12.82
N LYS A 1161 -27.17 -15.13 13.25
CA LYS A 1161 -27.97 -16.05 12.45
C LYS A 1161 -29.30 -15.36 12.11
N PRO A 1162 -29.54 -14.96 10.85
CA PRO A 1162 -30.86 -14.47 10.46
C PRO A 1162 -31.87 -15.61 10.61
N LYS A 1163 -32.95 -15.33 11.35
CA LYS A 1163 -34.09 -16.23 11.52
C LYS A 1163 -34.77 -16.38 10.15
N PRO A 1164 -34.87 -17.58 9.56
CA PRO A 1164 -35.66 -17.76 8.35
C PRO A 1164 -37.14 -17.60 8.70
N THR A 1165 -37.79 -16.56 8.17
CA THR A 1165 -39.24 -16.40 8.24
C THR A 1165 -39.88 -17.36 7.23
N ALA A 1166 -40.39 -18.48 7.73
CA ALA A 1166 -41.38 -19.31 7.02
C ALA A 1166 -42.78 -19.02 7.61
N PRO A 1167 -43.87 -19.08 6.81
CA PRO A 1167 -45.24 -18.81 7.27
C PRO A 1167 -45.71 -19.86 8.29
N PRO A 1168 -46.75 -19.53 9.11
CA PRO A 1168 -47.03 -20.27 10.33
C PRO A 1168 -47.66 -21.62 10.02
N SER A 1169 -46.87 -22.69 10.11
CA SER A 1169 -47.38 -24.05 10.25
C SER A 1169 -47.19 -24.50 11.70
N THR A 1170 -48.31 -24.72 12.37
CA THR A 1170 -48.50 -25.41 13.67
C THR A 1170 -47.32 -26.31 14.07
N SER A 1171 -46.55 -25.88 15.06
CA SER A 1171 -45.36 -26.58 15.55
C SER A 1171 -45.70 -27.71 16.52
N THR A 1172 -45.31 -28.93 16.17
CA THR A 1172 -44.89 -29.97 17.11
C THR A 1172 -43.36 -30.09 17.00
N PRO A 1173 -42.58 -30.21 18.09
CA PRO A 1173 -41.12 -30.10 18.01
C PRO A 1173 -40.47 -31.41 17.54
N ALA A 1174 -39.66 -31.36 16.46
CA ALA A 1174 -38.85 -32.48 15.99
C ALA A 1174 -37.35 -32.21 16.19
N ALA A 1175 -36.68 -33.16 16.83
CA ALA A 1175 -35.26 -33.16 17.19
C ALA A 1175 -34.33 -33.47 16.00
N THR A 1176 -33.19 -32.78 15.95
CA THR A 1176 -32.08 -32.92 15.01
C THR A 1176 -31.35 -34.26 15.20
N LYS A 1177 -31.10 -35.03 14.12
CA LYS A 1177 -30.32 -36.29 14.14
C LYS A 1177 -28.81 -36.02 13.89
N PRO A 1178 -27.87 -36.62 14.66
CA PRO A 1178 -26.43 -36.52 14.39
C PRO A 1178 -25.96 -37.47 13.27
N ARG A 1179 -24.95 -37.05 12.48
CA ARG A 1179 -24.28 -37.85 11.41
C ARG A 1179 -23.14 -38.71 11.98
N VAL A 1180 -22.90 -39.87 11.34
CA VAL A 1180 -22.03 -40.98 11.78
C VAL A 1180 -20.52 -40.64 11.86
N GLU A 1181 -20.04 -39.64 11.11
CA GLU A 1181 -18.61 -39.31 10.97
C GLU A 1181 -17.92 -38.83 12.27
N ASN A 1182 -18.68 -38.49 13.32
CA ASN A 1182 -18.14 -38.04 14.62
C ASN A 1182 -18.05 -39.15 15.69
N LEU A 1183 -18.33 -40.42 15.36
CA LEU A 1183 -18.50 -41.49 16.36
C LEU A 1183 -17.33 -42.48 16.48
N ASP A 1184 -16.29 -42.39 15.63
CA ASP A 1184 -15.12 -43.28 15.70
C ASP A 1184 -14.34 -43.13 17.02
N ALA A 1185 -14.27 -41.92 17.58
CA ALA A 1185 -13.65 -41.67 18.88
C ALA A 1185 -14.32 -42.45 20.03
N LYS A 1186 -15.58 -42.89 19.86
CA LYS A 1186 -16.31 -43.65 20.88
C LYS A 1186 -16.10 -45.17 20.77
N ARG A 1187 -15.50 -45.70 19.70
CA ARG A 1187 -15.41 -47.14 19.39
C ARG A 1187 -14.73 -47.99 20.48
N ALA A 1188 -13.79 -47.41 21.21
CA ALA A 1188 -13.06 -48.07 22.30
C ALA A 1188 -13.63 -47.79 23.71
N SER A 1189 -14.82 -47.21 23.80
CA SER A 1189 -15.42 -46.76 25.06
C SER A 1189 -16.93 -46.97 25.09
N CYS A 1190 -17.54 -46.85 26.28
CA CYS A 1190 -18.98 -46.95 26.46
C CYS A 1190 -19.69 -45.81 25.73
N PHE A 1191 -20.61 -46.11 24.82
CA PHE A 1191 -21.29 -45.09 24.00
C PHE A 1191 -22.18 -44.13 24.80
N GLN A 1192 -22.59 -44.53 26.02
CA GLN A 1192 -23.37 -43.67 26.91
C GLN A 1192 -22.52 -42.79 27.81
N CYS A 1193 -21.45 -43.34 28.40
CA CYS A 1193 -20.73 -42.70 29.50
C CYS A 1193 -19.21 -42.59 29.29
N MET A 1194 -18.70 -42.98 28.12
CA MET A 1194 -17.29 -42.94 27.73
C MET A 1194 -16.32 -43.79 28.58
N GLY A 1195 -16.83 -44.64 29.48
CA GLY A 1195 -16.00 -45.57 30.26
C GLY A 1195 -15.29 -46.61 29.39
N LYS A 1196 -14.02 -46.91 29.68
CA LYS A 1196 -13.17 -47.81 28.87
C LYS A 1196 -13.29 -49.29 29.26
N GLU A 1197 -13.90 -49.60 30.41
CA GLU A 1197 -14.07 -50.95 30.93
C GLU A 1197 -15.52 -51.22 31.39
N GLY A 1198 -15.89 -52.50 31.46
CA GLY A 1198 -17.18 -52.99 31.94
C GLY A 1198 -17.27 -53.04 33.47
N LYS A 1199 -18.50 -53.17 33.98
CA LYS A 1199 -18.75 -53.21 35.42
C LYS A 1199 -17.96 -54.38 36.06
N GLY A 1200 -17.04 -54.08 36.97
CA GLY A 1200 -16.18 -55.06 37.64
C GLY A 1200 -14.90 -55.46 36.88
N GLY A 1201 -14.43 -54.64 35.92
CA GLY A 1201 -13.20 -54.92 35.15
C GLY A 1201 -13.39 -55.86 33.96
N ALA A 1202 -14.64 -56.22 33.64
CA ALA A 1202 -14.98 -57.05 32.49
C ALA A 1202 -14.83 -56.26 31.16
N PRO A 1203 -14.64 -56.92 30.00
CA PRO A 1203 -14.65 -56.25 28.71
C PRO A 1203 -16.02 -55.63 28.39
N LEU A 1204 -16.03 -54.55 27.62
CA LEU A 1204 -17.25 -53.85 27.22
C LEU A 1204 -18.18 -54.75 26.38
N LEU A 1205 -19.48 -54.69 26.67
CA LEU A 1205 -20.52 -55.41 25.94
C LEU A 1205 -20.75 -54.75 24.58
N SER A 1206 -20.62 -55.52 23.50
CA SER A 1206 -20.88 -55.02 22.14
C SER A 1206 -22.36 -55.14 21.79
N CYS A 1207 -22.90 -54.15 21.08
CA CYS A 1207 -24.26 -54.22 20.55
C CYS A 1207 -24.40 -55.39 19.57
N SER A 1208 -25.39 -56.25 19.76
CA SER A 1208 -25.64 -57.41 18.88
C SER A 1208 -26.09 -57.04 17.46
N GLY A 1209 -26.60 -55.81 17.26
CA GLY A 1209 -27.05 -55.32 15.95
C GLY A 1209 -25.91 -54.82 15.06
N CYS A 1210 -25.27 -53.71 15.46
CA CYS A 1210 -24.23 -53.05 14.65
C CYS A 1210 -22.80 -53.53 14.95
N LYS A 1211 -22.57 -54.20 16.09
CA LYS A 1211 -21.24 -54.58 16.62
C LYS A 1211 -20.23 -53.43 16.82
N PHE A 1212 -20.56 -52.20 16.41
CA PHE A 1212 -19.72 -51.01 16.52
C PHE A 1212 -19.79 -50.38 17.92
N ALA A 1213 -20.98 -50.17 18.46
CA ALA A 1213 -21.10 -49.58 19.79
C ALA A 1213 -20.84 -50.58 20.91
N ARG A 1214 -20.14 -50.09 21.94
CA ARG A 1214 -19.79 -50.84 23.15
C ARG A 1214 -20.36 -50.17 24.39
N TYR A 1215 -20.64 -50.95 25.43
CA TYR A 1215 -21.27 -50.49 26.68
C TYR A 1215 -20.65 -51.14 27.91
N CYS A 1216 -20.49 -50.37 28.98
CA CYS A 1216 -19.95 -50.89 30.25
C CYS A 1216 -20.97 -51.71 31.05
N SER A 1217 -22.26 -51.62 30.73
CA SER A 1217 -23.35 -52.38 31.36
C SER A 1217 -24.61 -52.40 30.50
N LYS A 1218 -25.49 -53.37 30.76
CA LYS A 1218 -26.84 -53.45 30.13
C LYS A 1218 -27.67 -52.19 30.40
N ALA A 1219 -27.50 -51.54 31.56
CA ALA A 1219 -28.18 -50.29 31.89
C ALA A 1219 -27.75 -49.13 30.98
N CYS A 1220 -26.44 -48.98 30.73
CA CYS A 1220 -25.94 -47.97 29.80
C CYS A 1220 -26.38 -48.24 28.36
N GLN A 1221 -26.42 -49.51 27.94
CA GLN A 1221 -26.94 -49.89 26.62
C GLN A 1221 -28.41 -49.51 26.47
N VAL A 1222 -29.27 -49.85 27.44
CA VAL A 1222 -30.71 -49.55 27.38
C VAL A 1222 -30.97 -48.03 27.35
N LYS A 1223 -30.18 -47.26 28.11
CA LYS A 1223 -30.30 -45.80 28.14
C LYS A 1223 -29.91 -45.18 26.80
N ASN A 1224 -28.72 -45.51 26.27
CA ASN A 1224 -28.28 -45.00 24.97
C ASN A 1224 -29.16 -45.48 23.82
N TRP A 1225 -29.69 -46.71 23.91
CA TRP A 1225 -30.63 -47.24 22.93
C TRP A 1225 -31.88 -46.38 22.80
N LYS A 1226 -32.43 -45.86 23.91
CA LYS A 1226 -33.61 -44.98 23.88
C LYS A 1226 -33.27 -43.57 23.41
N GLU A 1227 -32.11 -43.05 23.79
CA GLU A 1227 -31.73 -41.64 23.57
C GLU A 1227 -31.18 -41.39 22.17
N GLU A 1228 -30.35 -42.28 21.62
CA GLU A 1228 -29.57 -41.97 20.41
C GLU A 1228 -29.33 -43.20 19.51
N HIS A 1229 -28.90 -44.34 20.09
CA HIS A 1229 -28.36 -45.46 19.33
C HIS A 1229 -29.41 -46.19 18.48
N LYS A 1230 -30.69 -46.26 18.88
CA LYS A 1230 -31.74 -46.97 18.10
C LYS A 1230 -31.86 -46.46 16.66
N HIS A 1231 -31.62 -45.17 16.42
CA HIS A 1231 -31.67 -44.58 15.07
C HIS A 1231 -30.36 -44.73 14.28
N LEU A 1232 -29.25 -44.99 14.96
CA LEU A 1232 -27.91 -45.09 14.36
C LEU A 1232 -27.46 -46.54 14.14
N CYS A 1233 -28.02 -47.51 14.86
CA CYS A 1233 -27.62 -48.91 14.82
C CYS A 1233 -27.63 -49.49 13.39
N GLY A 1234 -28.64 -49.16 12.59
CA GLY A 1234 -28.73 -49.59 11.19
C GLY A 1234 -27.65 -48.99 10.30
N GLN A 1235 -27.31 -47.71 10.50
CA GLN A 1235 -26.29 -46.99 9.73
C GLN A 1235 -24.86 -47.44 10.08
N LEU A 1236 -24.64 -47.80 11.35
CA LEU A 1236 -23.35 -48.30 11.83
C LEU A 1236 -23.08 -49.75 11.38
N LYS A 1237 -24.12 -50.52 11.07
CA LYS A 1237 -23.99 -51.90 10.55
C LYS A 1237 -23.44 -51.95 9.12
N SER A 1238 -23.68 -50.92 8.30
CA SER A 1238 -23.23 -50.83 6.91
C SER A 1238 -21.80 -50.30 6.72
N GLY A 1239 -21.17 -49.76 7.78
CA GLY A 1239 -19.81 -49.19 7.73
C GLY A 1239 -18.71 -50.08 8.32
N SER A 1240 -19.01 -51.34 8.68
CA SER A 1240 -18.09 -52.24 9.37
C SER A 1240 -17.75 -53.51 8.58
N SER A 1241 -17.75 -53.43 7.25
CA SER A 1241 -17.17 -54.42 6.33
C SER A 1241 -15.81 -53.96 5.84
#